data_AF-A0ABD2RZN1-F1
#
_entry.id   AF-A0ABD2RZN1-F1
#
_cell.length_a   1.000
_cell.length_b   1.000
_cell.length_c   1.000
_cell.angle_alpha   90.00
_cell.angle_beta   90.00
_cell.angle_gamma   90.00
#
_symmetry.space_group_name_H-M   'P 1'
#
loop_
_entity.id
_entity.type
_entity.pdbx_description
1 polymer ?
#
loop_
_entity_poly.entity_id
_entity_poly.type
_entity_poly.pdbx_seq_one_letter_code
_entity_poly.pdbx_strand_id
1 'polypeptide(L)'
;MFIAQSRSTPLSSEIQHVFTIRRRKISQICRYNRSCCKVKAVIQSGNDNKTVKDANFMEKSMEESNGLLVSSGKARDVKAVVTLRKKIKEKISDKIGDQWESLMNGIGRGILIQLISQDIDPVTKSGKFAESYVRGWLSKPSDHPHIVEYAANFTVPHDFGHPGAIIITNLLDKEIHLVQIVVHGFNEGPLFFSVNTWIHSQKDNPESRIIFQNQAYLPSQTPPGIKDLRREDLLSIRGNGKGERKLHERIYDYDVYNDLGNPDKSEDLARPLVGGKEKPYPRRCRTGRGPTKKDPLAERRIEKPHPVYVPRDETFEEIKQNTFSAGRLKALLHNLVPLIAATLSSSDIPFTNFTDIDKLYKDGVVLNDDNDPQNKFLSEILDKVFSISKRLLKYEIPAIIRRDRFAWLRDNEFARQALAGVNPVNIELLREFPIVSKLDPAIYGPPDSAITRDLIEQELNGMSVEEAIQDKRLFILDYHDMLLPFIGKMNSLPGRKAYASRTLFFFTSRGVLKPIIVELSLPPTPSSPRNKRIFSHGQDATNHWIWNLAKAHVCSNDAGVHQLVNHWLRTHACMEPYIIATHRHLSSMHPIYKLLHPHMRYTLEINALARQSLINGGGVIEACFSPGRYSMEISSAAYKSLWQFDMEALPADLIRRGMAVEDTSMPLGVKLVIEDYPYAADGLLIWSAIKEYVESYVDHYYSEPNSVTSDVELQGWWNEIKNKGHADKKNEPWWPKLVTKEDLSGILTIMIWTASAQHAAINFGQYPFGGYVPNRPTLVRKLIPHEDDPSYENFILHPEYTFLASLPTQLQATKVMAVQDTLSTHSADEEYMYQLHEIQQFSVNDHEILKILKRFSAKLKEIEDTINQRNKDIRLKNRSGAGVPPYELLLPTSGPGVTCRGIPNSISI
;
A
#
# COMPACT_ATOMS: atom_id res chain seq x y z
N MET A 1 -22.15 -18.93 59.43
CA MET A 1 -21.68 -19.22 60.80
C MET A 1 -20.20 -18.86 60.85
N PHE A 2 -19.87 -17.72 61.49
CA PHE A 2 -18.58 -17.20 62.04
C PHE A 2 -17.26 -17.32 61.22
N ILE A 3 -16.28 -16.39 61.16
CA ILE A 3 -15.98 -15.06 61.74
C ILE A 3 -14.93 -14.35 60.85
N ALA A 4 -15.02 -13.02 60.86
CA ALA A 4 -14.12 -11.97 60.33
C ALA A 4 -12.62 -12.06 60.70
N GLN A 5 -11.76 -11.38 59.90
CA GLN A 5 -11.06 -10.17 60.36
C GLN A 5 -10.31 -9.46 59.22
N SER A 6 -10.84 -8.30 58.82
CA SER A 6 -10.11 -7.23 58.13
C SER A 6 -9.98 -6.05 59.11
N ARG A 7 -8.76 -5.53 59.29
CA ARG A 7 -8.54 -4.29 60.07
C ARG A 7 -8.46 -3.08 59.14
N SER A 8 -9.22 -2.08 59.56
CA SER A 8 -9.49 -0.74 59.02
C SER A 8 -8.46 0.29 59.53
N THR A 9 -7.97 1.23 58.68
CA THR A 9 -8.29 2.70 58.62
C THR A 9 -7.30 3.62 59.37
N PRO A 10 -7.25 4.97 59.18
CA PRO A 10 -7.60 5.88 58.04
C PRO A 10 -6.73 7.18 57.88
N LEU A 11 -7.14 8.06 56.93
CA LEU A 11 -7.05 9.56 56.90
C LEU A 11 -5.67 10.20 56.57
N SER A 12 -5.49 11.27 55.78
CA SER A 12 -6.31 12.46 55.49
C SER A 12 -5.79 13.27 54.26
N SER A 13 -6.66 14.17 53.76
CA SER A 13 -6.52 15.42 52.96
C SER A 13 -5.14 16.13 52.94
N GLU A 14 -4.70 16.96 51.98
CA GLU A 14 -5.36 18.07 51.26
C GLU A 14 -4.30 18.78 50.33
N ILE A 15 -4.78 19.68 49.44
CA ILE A 15 -4.10 20.85 48.81
C ILE A 15 -3.70 20.83 47.32
N GLN A 16 -4.24 21.86 46.65
CA GLN A 16 -4.15 22.30 45.26
C GLN A 16 -2.88 23.12 44.92
N HIS A 17 -2.70 23.35 43.61
CA HIS A 17 -2.22 24.59 42.94
C HIS A 17 -0.76 24.74 42.45
N VAL A 18 -0.68 24.99 41.12
CA VAL A 18 0.19 25.92 40.35
C VAL A 18 1.67 25.54 40.11
N PHE A 19 2.00 25.27 38.83
CA PHE A 19 3.37 25.39 38.31
C PHE A 19 3.56 26.74 37.61
N THR A 20 4.32 27.61 38.28
CA THR A 20 4.78 28.91 37.78
C THR A 20 6.09 28.75 37.02
N ILE A 21 6.15 29.35 35.83
CA ILE A 21 7.32 29.53 34.98
C ILE A 21 8.39 30.38 35.70
N ARG A 22 9.65 29.90 35.74
CA ARG A 22 10.81 30.73 36.12
C ARG A 22 11.86 30.77 35.01
N ARG A 23 11.90 31.92 34.33
CA ARG A 23 13.06 32.45 33.60
C ARG A 23 14.26 32.63 34.55
N ARG A 24 15.47 32.29 34.10
CA ARG A 24 16.71 32.88 34.62
C ARG A 24 17.55 33.43 33.47
N LYS A 25 17.71 34.76 33.48
CA LYS A 25 18.79 35.50 32.83
C LYS A 25 20.08 35.26 33.60
N ILE A 26 21.20 35.08 32.91
CA ILE A 26 22.52 35.53 33.39
C ILE A 26 23.20 36.22 32.20
N SER A 27 23.71 37.42 32.47
CA SER A 27 24.44 38.28 31.55
C SER A 27 25.80 38.63 32.16
N GLN A 28 26.77 38.90 31.26
CA GLN A 28 28.05 39.61 31.44
C GLN A 28 29.22 38.81 32.03
N ILE A 29 30.52 39.03 31.71
CA ILE A 29 31.34 39.82 30.76
C ILE A 29 32.79 39.34 31.02
N CYS A 30 33.67 39.29 29.99
CA CYS A 30 35.14 39.60 29.97
C CYS A 30 35.81 38.86 28.79
N ARG A 31 36.16 39.48 27.65
CA ARG A 31 37.31 40.36 27.29
C ARG A 31 38.68 39.67 27.13
N TYR A 32 39.35 40.05 26.02
CA TYR A 32 40.71 39.75 25.52
C TYR A 32 40.91 38.37 24.86
N ASN A 33 41.61 38.19 23.72
CA ASN A 33 42.59 39.03 23.04
C ASN A 33 42.70 38.66 21.53
N ARG A 34 43.13 39.62 20.71
CA ARG A 34 43.49 39.45 19.28
C ARG A 34 44.79 38.63 19.17
N SER A 35 44.89 37.73 18.20
CA SER A 35 46.16 37.52 17.49
C SER A 35 45.94 37.12 16.03
N CYS A 36 46.83 37.67 15.21
CA CYS A 36 46.87 37.65 13.76
C CYS A 36 47.82 36.54 13.34
N CYS A 37 47.44 35.69 12.39
CA CYS A 37 48.38 34.83 11.68
C CYS A 37 48.20 35.01 10.17
N LYS A 38 49.11 35.79 9.60
CA LYS A 38 49.48 35.78 8.19
C LYS A 38 50.19 34.46 7.88
N VAL A 39 49.89 33.85 6.74
CA VAL A 39 50.83 32.98 6.03
C VAL A 39 51.01 33.54 4.63
N LYS A 40 52.28 33.74 4.26
CA LYS A 40 52.78 34.34 3.02
C LYS A 40 53.50 33.26 2.21
N ALA A 41 53.45 33.43 0.88
CA ALA A 41 54.34 32.91 -0.17
C ALA A 41 54.18 31.41 -0.51
N VAL A 42 54.24 30.98 -1.78
CA VAL A 42 55.36 31.20 -2.72
C VAL A 42 54.89 31.34 -4.17
N ILE A 43 55.50 32.30 -4.87
CA ILE A 43 55.49 32.53 -6.31
C ILE A 43 56.53 31.61 -6.94
N GLN A 44 56.21 30.93 -8.05
CA GLN A 44 57.22 30.47 -8.99
C GLN A 44 56.75 30.74 -10.42
N SER A 45 57.49 31.64 -11.07
CA SER A 45 57.40 32.05 -12.46
C SER A 45 58.11 31.07 -13.38
N GLY A 46 57.54 30.80 -14.55
CA GLY A 46 58.22 30.18 -15.68
C GLY A 46 57.57 30.67 -16.98
N ASN A 47 58.24 31.61 -17.65
CA ASN A 47 57.94 32.07 -19.00
C ASN A 47 58.29 30.98 -20.01
N ASP A 48 57.51 30.87 -21.08
CA ASP A 48 58.07 30.77 -22.44
C ASP A 48 57.08 31.29 -23.49
N ASN A 49 57.60 32.24 -24.28
CA ASN A 49 56.94 32.91 -25.39
C ASN A 49 56.85 32.00 -26.62
N LYS A 50 55.71 32.02 -27.33
CA LYS A 50 55.68 32.05 -28.81
C LYS A 50 54.31 32.51 -29.33
N THR A 51 54.36 33.69 -29.95
CA THR A 51 53.37 34.39 -30.78
C THR A 51 52.87 33.58 -31.98
N VAL A 52 51.55 33.57 -32.23
CA VAL A 52 50.94 33.59 -33.58
C VAL A 52 49.58 34.33 -33.57
N LYS A 53 49.60 35.50 -34.22
CA LYS A 53 48.61 36.21 -35.07
C LYS A 53 47.10 36.21 -34.80
N ASP A 54 46.63 37.45 -34.74
CA ASP A 54 45.29 38.05 -34.87
C ASP A 54 44.33 37.45 -35.90
N ALA A 55 43.04 37.43 -35.53
CA ALA A 55 41.93 37.65 -36.45
C ALA A 55 40.82 38.46 -35.74
N ASN A 56 40.60 39.67 -36.26
CA ASN A 56 39.63 40.68 -35.84
C ASN A 56 38.17 40.17 -35.91
N PHE A 57 37.35 40.53 -34.92
CA PHE A 57 35.91 40.72 -35.12
C PHE A 57 35.53 42.13 -34.67
N MET A 58 35.05 42.91 -35.65
CA MET A 58 34.57 44.27 -35.50
C MET A 58 33.26 44.32 -34.73
N GLU A 59 33.19 45.24 -33.76
CA GLU A 59 31.93 45.83 -33.29
C GLU A 59 31.21 46.50 -34.47
N LYS A 60 29.93 46.14 -34.66
CA LYS A 60 28.98 46.93 -35.44
C LYS A 60 27.77 47.23 -34.56
N SER A 61 27.64 48.51 -34.23
CA SER A 61 26.44 49.16 -33.72
C SER A 61 25.25 48.87 -34.63
N MET A 62 24.13 48.43 -34.04
CA MET A 62 22.83 48.43 -34.71
C MET A 62 22.06 49.65 -34.24
N GLU A 63 21.86 50.56 -35.19
CA GLU A 63 20.92 51.67 -35.14
C GLU A 63 19.48 51.18 -35.03
N GLU A 64 18.69 51.97 -34.31
CA GLU A 64 17.25 51.93 -34.24
C GLU A 64 16.62 51.99 -35.63
N SER A 65 15.72 51.05 -35.92
CA SER A 65 14.69 51.22 -36.95
C SER A 65 13.32 50.93 -36.34
N ASN A 66 12.67 52.01 -35.90
CA ASN A 66 11.24 52.03 -35.60
C ASN A 66 10.44 51.93 -36.90
N GLY A 67 9.42 51.07 -36.92
CA GLY A 67 8.33 51.20 -37.86
C GLY A 67 7.62 49.91 -38.25
N LEU A 68 6.81 49.35 -37.34
CA LEU A 68 5.57 48.66 -37.70
C LEU A 68 4.57 48.78 -36.56
N LEU A 69 3.39 49.29 -36.89
CA LEU A 69 2.32 49.74 -36.01
C LEU A 69 1.93 48.72 -34.92
N VAL A 70 2.35 48.99 -33.69
CA VAL A 70 1.75 48.40 -32.48
C VAL A 70 0.57 49.29 -32.09
N SER A 71 -0.65 48.76 -32.19
CA SER A 71 -1.78 49.40 -31.53
C SER A 71 -1.48 49.44 -30.04
N SER A 72 -1.57 50.63 -29.44
CA SER A 72 -1.31 50.90 -28.02
C SER A 72 -2.35 50.23 -27.11
N GLY A 73 -2.28 48.91 -26.99
CA GLY A 73 -2.91 48.19 -25.89
C GLY A 73 -2.11 48.49 -24.62
N LYS A 74 -2.77 49.03 -23.58
CA LYS A 74 -2.17 49.11 -22.24
C LYS A 74 -1.64 47.70 -21.89
N ALA A 75 -0.50 47.63 -21.21
CA ALA A 75 0.08 46.39 -20.70
C ALA A 75 -0.16 46.28 -19.20
N ARG A 76 -0.29 45.05 -18.69
CA ARG A 76 -0.57 44.72 -17.30
C ARG A 76 0.64 44.02 -16.70
N ASP A 77 1.03 44.46 -15.50
CA ASP A 77 2.05 43.77 -14.71
C ASP A 77 1.44 42.58 -13.96
N VAL A 78 2.06 41.42 -14.12
CA VAL A 78 1.66 40.15 -13.54
C VAL A 78 2.82 39.58 -12.75
N LYS A 79 2.56 38.99 -11.59
CA LYS A 79 3.59 38.40 -10.72
C LYS A 79 3.26 36.97 -10.39
N ALA A 80 4.12 36.03 -10.74
CA ALA A 80 4.04 34.64 -10.30
C ALA A 80 4.94 34.41 -9.09
N VAL A 81 4.39 33.79 -8.03
CA VAL A 81 5.13 33.32 -6.86
C VAL A 81 5.31 31.81 -6.99
N VAL A 82 6.56 31.36 -6.97
CA VAL A 82 6.95 29.96 -7.18
C VAL A 82 7.40 29.39 -5.85
N THR A 83 6.68 28.40 -5.34
CA THR A 83 6.97 27.76 -4.05
C THR A 83 7.66 26.43 -4.29
N LEU A 84 8.91 26.32 -3.84
CA LEU A 84 9.72 25.10 -3.91
C LEU A 84 9.90 24.47 -2.53
N ARG A 85 9.97 23.14 -2.48
CA ARG A 85 10.31 22.39 -1.26
C ARG A 85 11.77 21.99 -1.27
N LYS A 86 12.47 22.25 -0.18
CA LYS A 86 13.82 21.75 0.11
C LYS A 86 13.78 20.38 0.76
N LYS A 87 14.90 19.67 0.70
CA LYS A 87 15.08 18.42 1.45
C LYS A 87 15.02 18.71 2.96
N ILE A 88 14.41 17.79 3.70
CA ILE A 88 14.30 17.84 5.15
C ILE A 88 15.65 17.51 5.80
N LYS A 89 16.39 16.53 5.26
CA LYS A 89 17.77 16.21 5.63
C LYS A 89 18.76 16.69 4.57
N GLU A 90 19.38 17.83 4.82
CA GLU A 90 20.43 18.39 3.95
C GLU A 90 21.83 17.90 4.40
N LYS A 91 22.59 17.26 3.51
CA LYS A 91 24.04 17.10 3.70
C LYS A 91 24.74 18.45 3.52
N ILE A 92 25.99 18.57 3.97
CA ILE A 92 26.80 19.79 3.75
C ILE A 92 26.89 20.12 2.24
N SER A 93 27.01 19.10 1.39
CA SER A 93 26.98 19.24 -0.08
C SER A 93 25.64 19.76 -0.61
N ASP A 94 24.53 19.41 0.04
CA ASP A 94 23.19 19.88 -0.33
C ASP A 94 23.06 21.35 0.06
N LYS A 95 23.51 21.75 1.26
CA LYS A 95 23.51 23.16 1.69
C LYS A 95 24.30 24.09 0.76
N ILE A 96 25.45 23.63 0.27
CA ILE A 96 26.27 24.39 -0.69
C ILE A 96 25.57 24.45 -2.06
N GLY A 97 24.96 23.35 -2.49
CA GLY A 97 24.13 23.28 -3.70
C GLY A 97 22.95 24.25 -3.65
N ASP A 98 22.19 24.24 -2.55
CA ASP A 98 21.04 25.12 -2.34
C ASP A 98 21.42 26.60 -2.33
N GLN A 99 22.60 26.95 -1.81
CA GLN A 99 23.14 28.31 -1.89
C GLN A 99 23.46 28.71 -3.33
N TRP A 100 24.04 27.81 -4.10
CA TRP A 100 24.33 28.03 -5.53
C TRP A 100 23.05 28.12 -6.37
N GLU A 101 22.09 27.24 -6.14
CA GLU A 101 20.77 27.26 -6.78
C GLU A 101 20.01 28.54 -6.43
N SER A 102 20.05 28.96 -5.16
CA SER A 102 19.50 30.24 -4.72
C SER A 102 20.17 31.43 -5.40
N LEU A 103 21.48 31.38 -5.66
CA LEU A 103 22.20 32.40 -6.41
C LEU A 103 21.76 32.41 -7.88
N MET A 104 21.70 31.24 -8.52
CA MET A 104 21.32 31.07 -9.93
C MET A 104 19.87 31.49 -10.20
N ASN A 105 18.94 31.16 -9.29
CA ASN A 105 17.57 31.66 -9.29
C ASN A 105 17.54 33.17 -9.00
N GLY A 106 18.37 33.65 -8.07
CA GLY A 106 18.49 35.08 -7.74
C GLY A 106 18.88 35.96 -8.94
N ILE A 107 19.76 35.47 -9.83
CA ILE A 107 20.21 36.19 -11.02
C ILE A 107 19.42 35.88 -12.30
N GLY A 108 18.32 35.12 -12.21
CA GLY A 108 17.46 34.84 -13.37
C GLY A 108 17.99 33.79 -14.34
N ARG A 109 18.81 32.84 -13.89
CA ARG A 109 19.40 31.78 -14.73
C ARG A 109 18.97 30.36 -14.34
N GLY A 110 18.12 30.18 -13.33
CA GLY A 110 17.77 28.85 -12.83
C GLY A 110 16.44 28.30 -13.32
N ILE A 111 15.37 29.10 -13.40
CA ILE A 111 14.03 28.62 -13.80
C ILE A 111 13.40 29.59 -14.79
N LEU A 112 12.90 29.06 -15.91
CA LEU A 112 12.09 29.77 -16.90
C LEU A 112 10.63 29.37 -16.75
N ILE A 113 9.73 30.36 -16.79
CA ILE A 113 8.28 30.16 -16.69
C ILE A 113 7.61 30.84 -17.88
N GLN A 114 6.71 30.13 -18.54
CA GLN A 114 5.83 30.68 -19.57
C GLN A 114 4.37 30.54 -19.10
N LEU A 115 3.67 31.66 -18.99
CA LEU A 115 2.23 31.70 -18.75
C LEU A 115 1.51 31.46 -20.07
N ILE A 116 0.54 30.55 -20.09
CA ILE A 116 -0.26 30.24 -21.26
C ILE A 116 -1.72 30.58 -20.99
N SER A 117 -2.32 31.38 -21.87
CA SER A 117 -3.72 31.80 -21.80
C SER A 117 -4.68 30.71 -22.28
N GLN A 118 -5.88 30.73 -21.70
CA GLN A 118 -7.05 30.00 -22.18
C GLN A 118 -7.56 30.53 -23.53
N ASP A 119 -7.22 31.77 -23.87
CA ASP A 119 -7.60 32.41 -25.13
C ASP A 119 -6.59 32.13 -26.23
N ILE A 120 -7.09 31.92 -27.44
CA ILE A 120 -6.26 31.69 -28.63
C ILE A 120 -5.72 33.02 -29.16
N ASP A 121 -4.43 33.02 -29.47
CA ASP A 121 -3.81 34.03 -30.31
C ASP A 121 -4.28 33.84 -31.77
N PRO A 122 -4.92 34.86 -32.39
CA PRO A 122 -5.44 34.73 -33.75
C PRO A 122 -4.35 34.48 -34.80
N VAL A 123 -3.09 34.82 -34.51
CA VAL A 123 -1.92 34.66 -35.40
C VAL A 123 -1.33 33.26 -35.28
N THR A 124 -0.96 32.83 -34.07
CA THR A 124 -0.29 31.53 -33.87
C THR A 124 -1.25 30.34 -33.84
N LYS A 125 -2.55 30.60 -33.64
CA LYS A 125 -3.59 29.59 -33.40
C LYS A 125 -3.33 28.71 -32.16
N SER A 126 -2.49 29.18 -31.24
CA SER A 126 -2.21 28.57 -29.94
C SER A 126 -2.62 29.51 -28.80
N GLY A 127 -2.57 29.06 -27.54
CA GLY A 127 -2.78 29.94 -26.40
C GLY A 127 -1.79 31.11 -26.40
N LYS A 128 -2.26 32.33 -26.12
CA LYS A 128 -1.38 33.50 -25.93
C LYS A 128 -0.37 33.19 -24.84
N PHE A 129 0.90 33.58 -25.01
CA PHE A 129 1.94 33.28 -24.03
C PHE A 129 2.77 34.50 -23.63
N ALA A 130 3.31 34.45 -22.42
CA ALA A 130 4.29 35.41 -21.92
C ALA A 130 5.32 34.67 -21.07
N GLU A 131 6.59 35.01 -21.22
CA GLU A 131 7.69 34.32 -20.55
C GLU A 131 8.47 35.24 -19.62
N SER A 132 8.97 34.67 -18.52
CA SER A 132 9.88 35.35 -17.61
C SER A 132 10.76 34.32 -16.89
N TYR A 133 11.98 34.74 -16.61
CA TYR A 133 12.84 34.05 -15.67
C TYR A 133 12.40 34.34 -14.24
N VAL A 134 12.51 33.34 -13.37
CA VAL A 134 12.36 33.49 -11.93
C VAL A 134 13.54 34.31 -11.40
N ARG A 135 13.27 35.40 -10.68
CA ARG A 135 14.26 36.33 -10.12
C ARG A 135 13.96 36.67 -8.66
N GLY A 136 15.02 36.76 -7.85
CA GLY A 136 14.96 37.34 -6.50
C GLY A 136 14.32 36.46 -5.43
N TRP A 137 14.67 36.78 -4.17
CA TRP A 137 14.15 36.18 -2.94
C TRP A 137 12.96 37.02 -2.43
N LEU A 138 11.80 36.42 -2.14
CA LEU A 138 10.71 37.12 -1.45
C LEU A 138 10.99 37.16 0.06
N SER A 139 11.18 38.37 0.60
CA SER A 139 11.79 38.66 1.92
C SER A 139 10.98 38.23 3.16
N LYS A 140 9.98 37.35 3.04
CA LYS A 140 9.29 36.80 4.21
C LYS A 140 9.73 35.35 4.41
N PRO A 141 10.38 35.03 5.55
CA PRO A 141 10.60 33.64 5.93
C PRO A 141 9.23 32.97 6.00
N SER A 142 9.03 31.90 5.23
CA SER A 142 7.91 30.99 5.48
C SER A 142 8.11 30.42 6.90
N ASP A 143 7.02 30.26 7.67
CA ASP A 143 7.06 29.59 8.98
C ASP A 143 7.51 28.11 8.87
N HIS A 144 7.62 27.58 7.65
CA HIS A 144 8.16 26.27 7.33
C HIS A 144 9.62 26.37 6.83
N PRO A 145 10.60 25.77 7.55
CA PRO A 145 12.03 25.88 7.22
C PRO A 145 12.43 25.19 5.91
N HIS A 146 11.55 24.37 5.33
CA HIS A 146 11.80 23.59 4.11
C HIS A 146 11.07 24.13 2.88
N ILE A 147 10.49 25.33 2.96
CA ILE A 147 9.81 25.97 1.82
C ILE A 147 10.56 27.24 1.44
N VAL A 148 10.78 27.43 0.13
CA VAL A 148 11.37 28.65 -0.42
C VAL A 148 10.46 29.21 -1.50
N GLU A 149 10.31 30.53 -1.48
CA GLU A 149 9.49 31.25 -2.45
C GLU A 149 10.36 32.17 -3.31
N TYR A 150 10.12 32.10 -4.62
CA TYR A 150 10.72 32.96 -5.62
C TYR A 150 9.64 33.71 -6.39
N ALA A 151 10.01 34.76 -7.12
CA ALA A 151 9.08 35.53 -7.95
C ALA A 151 9.50 35.55 -9.42
N ALA A 152 8.53 35.61 -10.33
CA ALA A 152 8.73 35.99 -11.72
C ALA A 152 7.76 37.12 -12.06
N ASN A 153 8.25 38.19 -12.69
CA ASN A 153 7.43 39.34 -13.08
C ASN A 153 7.26 39.34 -14.59
N PHE A 154 6.02 39.46 -15.04
CA PHE A 154 5.62 39.45 -16.44
C PHE A 154 4.96 40.78 -16.78
N THR A 155 5.10 41.20 -18.03
CA THR A 155 4.27 42.25 -18.62
C THR A 155 3.44 41.61 -19.72
N VAL A 156 2.13 41.53 -19.53
CA VAL A 156 1.21 40.88 -20.47
C VAL A 156 0.27 41.91 -21.10
N PRO A 157 -0.18 41.71 -22.36
CA PRO A 157 -1.21 42.56 -22.95
C PRO A 157 -2.51 42.59 -22.11
N HIS A 158 -3.26 43.70 -22.10
CA HIS A 158 -4.54 43.74 -21.39
C HIS A 158 -5.57 42.73 -21.92
N ASP A 159 -5.46 42.34 -23.19
CA ASP A 159 -6.29 41.32 -23.84
C ASP A 159 -5.69 39.91 -23.72
N PHE A 160 -4.68 39.68 -22.86
CA PHE A 160 -4.03 38.38 -22.68
C PHE A 160 -5.03 37.27 -22.31
N GLY A 161 -6.16 37.61 -21.71
CA GLY A 161 -7.14 36.63 -21.22
C GLY A 161 -6.73 36.03 -19.88
N HIS A 162 -7.22 34.82 -19.60
CA HIS A 162 -6.98 34.12 -18.34
C HIS A 162 -5.88 33.05 -18.49
N PRO A 163 -4.81 33.06 -17.68
CA PRO A 163 -3.84 31.98 -17.65
C PRO A 163 -4.50 30.64 -17.28
N GLY A 164 -4.38 29.62 -18.14
CA GLY A 164 -4.90 28.28 -17.90
C GLY A 164 -3.81 27.23 -17.68
N ALA A 165 -2.58 27.50 -18.12
CA ALA A 165 -1.43 26.61 -17.93
C ALA A 165 -0.14 27.40 -17.75
N ILE A 166 0.86 26.72 -17.20
CA ILE A 166 2.23 27.19 -17.03
C ILE A 166 3.17 26.15 -17.62
N ILE A 167 4.10 26.58 -18.47
CA ILE A 167 5.24 25.76 -18.89
C ILE A 167 6.44 26.17 -18.05
N ILE A 168 7.05 25.21 -17.36
CA ILE A 168 8.22 25.43 -16.49
C ILE A 168 9.44 24.65 -17.01
N THR A 169 10.56 25.33 -17.14
CA THR A 169 11.86 24.75 -17.50
C THR A 169 12.83 24.96 -16.37
N ASN A 170 13.41 23.87 -15.86
CA ASN A 170 14.44 23.91 -14.83
C ASN A 170 15.83 23.87 -15.48
N LEU A 171 16.52 25.02 -15.47
CA LEU A 171 17.84 25.21 -16.04
C LEU A 171 18.97 24.91 -15.02
N LEU A 172 18.62 24.49 -13.80
CA LEU A 172 19.58 24.06 -12.79
C LEU A 172 20.08 22.65 -13.08
N ASP A 173 21.20 22.28 -12.46
CA ASP A 173 21.83 20.97 -12.63
C ASP A 173 21.11 19.82 -11.92
N LYS A 174 20.20 20.14 -11.00
CA LYS A 174 19.47 19.17 -10.19
C LYS A 174 17.96 19.35 -10.36
N GLU A 175 17.22 18.28 -10.12
CA GLU A 175 15.77 18.34 -10.02
C GLU A 175 15.32 19.25 -8.86
N ILE A 176 14.18 19.92 -9.04
CA ILE A 176 13.54 20.75 -8.02
C ILE A 176 12.16 20.19 -7.69
N HIS A 177 11.72 20.36 -6.44
CA HIS A 177 10.38 19.96 -6.03
C HIS A 177 9.44 21.17 -5.99
N LEU A 178 8.55 21.26 -6.98
CA LEU A 178 7.58 22.33 -7.13
C LEU A 178 6.32 22.01 -6.32
N VAL A 179 6.00 22.84 -5.33
CA VAL A 179 4.78 22.72 -4.52
C VAL A 179 3.61 23.37 -5.26
N GLN A 180 3.75 24.65 -5.59
CA GLN A 180 2.73 25.44 -6.25
C GLN A 180 3.31 26.65 -6.97
N ILE A 181 2.52 27.21 -7.90
CA ILE A 181 2.72 28.55 -8.46
C ILE A 181 1.44 29.36 -8.26
N VAL A 182 1.57 30.59 -7.76
CA VAL A 182 0.45 31.53 -7.55
C VAL A 182 0.66 32.75 -8.43
N VAL A 183 -0.28 33.04 -9.33
CA VAL A 183 -0.20 34.16 -10.27
C VAL A 183 -1.11 35.30 -9.82
N HIS A 184 -0.53 36.49 -9.62
CA HIS A 184 -1.20 37.72 -9.21
C HIS A 184 -1.26 38.74 -10.36
N GLY A 185 -2.21 39.67 -10.28
CA GLY A 185 -2.34 40.79 -11.22
C GLY A 185 -3.57 40.73 -12.12
N PHE A 186 -4.39 39.69 -12.01
CA PHE A 186 -5.67 39.56 -12.72
C PHE A 186 -6.85 40.05 -11.86
N ASN A 187 -7.93 40.48 -12.52
CA ASN A 187 -9.08 41.12 -11.86
C ASN A 187 -9.84 40.17 -10.91
N GLU A 188 -9.77 38.87 -11.17
CA GLU A 188 -10.47 37.81 -10.45
C GLU A 188 -9.75 37.37 -9.17
N GLY A 189 -8.56 37.93 -8.90
CA GLY A 189 -7.72 37.56 -7.77
C GLY A 189 -6.56 36.63 -8.15
N PRO A 190 -5.89 36.02 -7.15
CA PRO A 190 -4.78 35.10 -7.40
C PRO A 190 -5.23 33.80 -8.06
N LEU A 191 -4.47 33.34 -9.05
CA LEU A 191 -4.70 32.06 -9.75
C LEU A 191 -3.73 31.01 -9.22
N PHE A 192 -4.25 29.83 -8.86
CA PHE A 192 -3.50 28.78 -8.19
C PHE A 192 -3.19 27.59 -9.12
N PHE A 193 -1.92 27.20 -9.14
CA PHE A 193 -1.38 26.05 -9.85
C PHE A 193 -0.70 25.14 -8.81
N SER A 194 -1.50 24.37 -8.07
CA SER A 194 -1.07 23.46 -7.00
C SER A 194 -0.83 22.07 -7.57
N VAL A 195 0.38 21.52 -7.44
CA VAL A 195 0.81 20.36 -8.25
C VAL A 195 1.66 19.35 -7.48
N ASN A 196 2.49 19.79 -6.53
CA ASN A 196 3.38 18.94 -5.73
C ASN A 196 4.16 17.88 -6.57
N THR A 197 5.03 18.33 -7.48
CA THR A 197 5.76 17.45 -8.43
C THR A 197 7.25 17.74 -8.46
N TRP A 198 8.03 16.76 -8.90
CA TRP A 198 9.44 16.96 -9.25
C TRP A 198 9.60 17.46 -10.68
N ILE A 199 10.42 18.50 -10.87
CA ILE A 199 10.81 19.04 -12.17
C ILE A 199 12.27 18.67 -12.42
N HIS A 200 12.51 17.81 -13.42
CA HIS A 200 13.85 17.34 -13.80
C HIS A 200 14.73 18.49 -14.30
N SER A 201 16.06 18.31 -14.28
CA SER A 201 16.98 19.24 -14.93
C SER A 201 16.84 19.17 -16.45
N GLN A 202 16.96 20.30 -17.16
CA GLN A 202 17.02 20.31 -18.62
C GLN A 202 18.18 19.45 -19.18
N LYS A 203 19.23 19.21 -18.37
CA LYS A 203 20.33 18.31 -18.72
C LYS A 203 19.92 16.85 -18.75
N ASP A 204 18.94 16.48 -17.93
CA ASP A 204 18.40 15.13 -17.84
C ASP A 204 17.34 14.88 -18.92
N ASN A 205 16.45 15.84 -19.13
CA ASN A 205 15.44 15.82 -20.20
C ASN A 205 15.22 17.26 -20.70
N PRO A 206 15.35 17.52 -22.02
CA PRO A 206 15.20 18.87 -22.57
C PRO A 206 13.75 19.39 -22.59
N GLU A 207 12.75 18.51 -22.46
CA GLU A 207 11.33 18.89 -22.50
C GLU A 207 10.91 19.68 -21.26
N SER A 208 10.13 20.74 -21.46
CA SER A 208 9.59 21.53 -20.36
C SER A 208 8.36 20.87 -19.75
N ARG A 209 8.03 21.24 -18.51
CA ARG A 209 6.90 20.65 -17.78
C ARG A 209 5.66 21.51 -17.89
N ILE A 210 4.55 20.89 -18.25
CA ILE A 210 3.24 21.54 -18.34
C ILE A 210 2.53 21.39 -16.99
N ILE A 211 2.08 22.51 -16.45
CA ILE A 211 1.33 22.60 -15.19
C ILE A 211 0.00 23.29 -15.49
N PHE A 212 -1.12 22.63 -15.23
CA PHE A 212 -2.44 23.23 -15.41
C PHE A 212 -2.92 23.97 -14.16
N GLN A 213 -3.79 24.96 -14.39
CA GLN A 213 -4.54 25.59 -13.30
C GLN A 213 -5.41 24.54 -12.60
N ASN A 214 -5.69 24.75 -11.33
CA ASN A 214 -6.38 23.77 -10.51
C ASN A 214 -7.91 23.66 -10.72
N GLN A 215 -8.38 23.99 -11.91
CA GLN A 215 -9.77 23.85 -12.31
C GLN A 215 -9.99 22.47 -12.95
N ALA A 216 -11.13 21.84 -12.63
CA ALA A 216 -11.52 20.60 -13.26
C ALA A 216 -12.23 20.86 -14.60
N TYR A 217 -11.87 20.10 -15.63
CA TYR A 217 -12.47 20.17 -16.96
C TYR A 217 -12.63 18.78 -17.56
N LEU A 218 -13.83 18.45 -18.06
CA LEU A 218 -14.00 17.38 -19.03
C LEU A 218 -13.24 17.72 -20.33
N PRO A 219 -12.85 16.75 -21.16
CA PRO A 219 -12.16 17.03 -22.42
C PRO A 219 -12.91 18.03 -23.31
N SER A 220 -14.24 17.94 -23.37
CA SER A 220 -15.13 18.84 -24.12
C SER A 220 -15.17 20.27 -23.57
N GLN A 221 -14.85 20.46 -22.30
CA GLN A 221 -14.86 21.75 -21.60
C GLN A 221 -13.47 22.40 -21.54
N THR A 222 -12.44 21.74 -22.08
CA THR A 222 -11.07 22.27 -22.05
C THR A 222 -11.00 23.59 -22.80
N PRO A 223 -10.52 24.69 -22.18
CA PRO A 223 -10.40 25.97 -22.85
C PRO A 223 -9.54 25.89 -24.13
N PRO A 224 -9.92 26.57 -25.23
CA PRO A 224 -9.29 26.38 -26.52
C PRO A 224 -7.76 26.60 -26.53
N GLY A 225 -7.26 27.61 -25.81
CA GLY A 225 -5.84 27.96 -25.77
C GLY A 225 -4.92 26.92 -25.11
N ILE A 226 -5.47 26.00 -24.31
CA ILE A 226 -4.72 24.95 -23.60
C ILE A 226 -5.08 23.53 -24.06
N LYS A 227 -5.88 23.40 -25.11
CA LYS A 227 -6.37 22.10 -25.59
C LYS A 227 -5.24 21.21 -26.14
N ASP A 228 -4.29 21.81 -26.86
CA ASP A 228 -3.12 21.07 -27.36
C ASP A 228 -2.19 20.66 -26.21
N LEU A 229 -1.98 21.52 -25.22
CA LEU A 229 -1.19 21.20 -24.03
C LEU A 229 -1.76 20.03 -23.25
N ARG A 230 -3.09 19.93 -23.10
CA ARG A 230 -3.76 18.78 -22.46
C ARG A 230 -3.38 17.46 -23.13
N ARG A 231 -3.37 17.45 -24.48
CA ARG A 231 -2.98 16.28 -25.27
C ARG A 231 -1.47 16.00 -25.15
N GLU A 232 -0.64 17.03 -25.22
CA GLU A 232 0.82 16.92 -25.14
C GLU A 232 1.29 16.37 -23.80
N ASP A 233 0.71 16.84 -22.68
CA ASP A 233 1.01 16.32 -21.34
C ASP A 233 0.71 14.81 -21.25
N LEU A 234 -0.47 14.38 -21.69
CA LEU A 234 -0.84 12.96 -21.74
C LEU A 234 0.09 12.13 -22.64
N LEU A 235 0.54 12.66 -23.77
CA LEU A 235 1.50 11.97 -24.64
C LEU A 235 2.86 11.81 -23.95
N SER A 236 3.34 12.84 -23.24
CA SER A 236 4.59 12.78 -22.48
C SER A 236 4.52 11.72 -21.38
N ILE A 237 3.40 11.64 -20.67
CA ILE A 237 3.17 10.68 -19.57
C ILE A 237 3.09 9.24 -20.10
N ARG A 238 2.53 9.01 -21.30
CA ARG A 238 2.49 7.67 -21.91
C ARG A 238 3.86 7.18 -22.37
N GLY A 239 4.74 8.10 -22.76
CA GLY A 239 5.98 7.77 -23.45
C GLY A 239 5.76 6.98 -24.74
N ASN A 240 6.80 6.25 -25.18
CA ASN A 240 6.81 5.54 -26.46
C ASN A 240 6.90 4.00 -26.32
N GLY A 241 6.83 3.47 -25.09
CA GLY A 241 6.92 2.03 -24.79
C GLY A 241 8.31 1.40 -24.96
N LYS A 242 9.36 2.19 -25.21
CA LYS A 242 10.73 1.71 -25.46
C LYS A 242 11.71 2.23 -24.42
N GLY A 243 12.90 1.65 -24.37
CA GLY A 243 14.02 2.09 -23.51
C GLY A 243 13.89 1.69 -22.04
N GLU A 244 15.01 1.73 -21.34
CA GLU A 244 15.09 1.58 -19.88
C GLU A 244 14.69 2.90 -19.23
N ARG A 245 13.81 2.81 -18.22
CA ARG A 245 13.30 3.99 -17.53
C ARG A 245 14.35 4.64 -16.63
N LYS A 246 14.35 5.97 -16.57
CA LYS A 246 15.28 6.79 -15.77
C LYS A 246 14.55 7.43 -14.59
N LEU A 247 15.25 7.61 -13.47
CA LEU A 247 14.62 7.99 -12.20
C LEU A 247 13.84 9.32 -12.24
N HIS A 248 14.23 10.26 -13.10
CA HIS A 248 13.55 11.54 -13.26
C HIS A 248 12.32 11.49 -14.20
N GLU A 249 12.09 10.37 -14.90
CA GLU A 249 10.99 10.23 -15.85
C GLU A 249 9.64 10.03 -15.16
N ARG A 250 8.58 10.54 -15.80
CA ARG A 250 7.18 10.36 -15.38
C ARG A 250 6.40 9.52 -16.40
N ILE A 251 7.03 8.47 -16.91
CA ILE A 251 6.45 7.63 -17.96
C ILE A 251 5.75 6.43 -17.33
N TYR A 252 4.45 6.33 -17.55
CA TYR A 252 3.60 5.25 -17.06
C TYR A 252 3.33 4.29 -18.22
N ASP A 253 3.68 3.02 -18.04
CA ASP A 253 3.41 1.98 -19.03
C ASP A 253 3.35 0.60 -18.35
N TYR A 254 2.88 -0.40 -19.08
CA TYR A 254 2.63 -1.75 -18.57
C TYR A 254 3.73 -2.72 -18.94
N ASP A 255 3.97 -3.68 -18.06
CA ASP A 255 4.77 -4.85 -18.36
C ASP A 255 4.32 -6.03 -17.47
N VAL A 256 4.74 -7.25 -17.79
CA VAL A 256 4.42 -8.47 -17.04
C VAL A 256 5.35 -8.66 -15.86
N TYR A 257 5.03 -9.56 -14.93
CA TYR A 257 5.91 -9.91 -13.80
C TYR A 257 6.99 -10.89 -14.26
N ASN A 258 7.99 -10.36 -14.96
CA ASN A 258 9.20 -11.07 -15.39
C ASN A 258 10.47 -10.58 -14.68
N ASP A 259 10.34 -9.73 -13.66
CA ASP A 259 11.44 -9.13 -12.89
C ASP A 259 11.65 -9.76 -11.49
N LEU A 260 10.94 -10.85 -11.20
CA LEU A 260 10.97 -11.54 -9.91
C LEU A 260 12.13 -12.54 -9.78
N GLY A 261 12.54 -13.18 -10.88
CA GLY A 261 13.59 -14.20 -10.90
C GLY A 261 15.00 -13.61 -11.14
N ASN A 262 16.04 -14.28 -10.61
CA ASN A 262 17.45 -13.90 -10.84
C ASN A 262 18.29 -15.09 -11.37
N PRO A 263 17.98 -15.62 -12.58
CA PRO A 263 18.66 -16.80 -13.14
C PRO A 263 20.17 -16.57 -13.36
N ASP A 264 20.58 -15.34 -13.67
CA ASP A 264 22.00 -14.99 -13.83
C ASP A 264 22.80 -15.25 -12.54
N LYS A 265 22.20 -15.03 -11.37
CA LYS A 265 22.82 -15.27 -10.05
C LYS A 265 22.78 -16.75 -9.66
N SER A 266 21.65 -17.42 -9.82
CA SER A 266 21.50 -18.87 -9.56
C SER A 266 20.25 -19.42 -10.25
N GLU A 267 20.30 -20.66 -10.72
CA GLU A 267 19.15 -21.37 -11.28
C GLU A 267 18.02 -21.54 -10.24
N ASP A 268 18.36 -21.66 -8.95
CA ASP A 268 17.37 -21.72 -7.86
C ASP A 268 16.55 -20.44 -7.71
N LEU A 269 17.06 -19.32 -8.24
CA LEU A 269 16.38 -18.03 -8.25
C LEU A 269 15.62 -17.77 -9.56
N ALA A 270 15.67 -18.68 -10.53
CA ALA A 270 14.85 -18.58 -11.73
C ALA A 270 13.36 -18.72 -11.37
N ARG A 271 12.53 -17.81 -11.89
CA ARG A 271 11.08 -17.81 -11.66
C ARG A 271 10.37 -17.69 -13.00
N PRO A 272 9.23 -18.39 -13.18
CA PRO A 272 8.46 -18.24 -14.39
C PRO A 272 7.92 -16.82 -14.51
N LEU A 273 7.81 -16.35 -15.76
CA LEU A 273 7.06 -15.14 -16.09
C LEU A 273 5.59 -15.32 -15.68
N VAL A 274 5.02 -14.28 -15.07
CA VAL A 274 3.61 -14.22 -14.67
C VAL A 274 2.93 -13.03 -15.37
N GLY A 275 1.84 -13.30 -16.08
CA GLY A 275 1.20 -12.40 -17.06
C GLY A 275 1.22 -13.02 -18.45
N GLY A 276 0.05 -13.30 -19.03
CA GLY A 276 -0.12 -14.01 -20.30
C GLY A 276 -1.11 -15.17 -20.21
N LYS A 277 -1.24 -15.97 -21.27
CA LYS A 277 -2.30 -17.01 -21.35
C LYS A 277 -2.14 -18.15 -20.35
N GLU A 278 -0.91 -18.62 -20.11
CA GLU A 278 -0.65 -19.77 -19.24
C GLU A 278 -0.76 -19.43 -17.74
N LYS A 279 -0.19 -18.28 -17.36
CA LYS A 279 -0.18 -17.75 -16.00
C LYS A 279 -0.76 -16.33 -16.03
N PRO A 280 -2.10 -16.19 -16.16
CA PRO A 280 -2.73 -14.89 -16.30
C PRO A 280 -2.49 -14.03 -15.05
N TYR A 281 -2.31 -12.73 -15.25
CA TYR A 281 -2.06 -11.80 -14.13
C TYR A 281 -2.32 -10.34 -14.52
N PRO A 282 -2.61 -9.46 -13.55
CA PRO A 282 -2.54 -8.01 -13.75
C PRO A 282 -1.15 -7.59 -14.25
N ARG A 283 -1.08 -6.49 -15.02
CA ARG A 283 0.21 -5.88 -15.40
C ARG A 283 0.75 -4.99 -14.29
N ARG A 284 2.07 -4.81 -14.30
CA ARG A 284 2.80 -3.91 -13.40
C ARG A 284 3.37 -2.71 -14.15
N CYS A 285 3.93 -1.75 -13.43
CA CYS A 285 4.65 -0.62 -14.01
C CYS A 285 5.91 -1.07 -14.74
N ARG A 286 6.01 -0.73 -16.03
CA ARG A 286 7.15 -1.03 -16.90
C ARG A 286 8.40 -0.32 -16.39
N THR A 287 9.50 -1.06 -16.36
CA THR A 287 10.83 -0.54 -16.01
C THR A 287 11.81 -0.58 -17.17
N GLY A 288 11.59 -1.49 -18.12
CA GLY A 288 12.28 -1.51 -19.41
C GLY A 288 13.77 -1.86 -19.34
N ARG A 289 14.24 -2.47 -18.25
CA ARG A 289 15.61 -2.98 -18.16
C ARG A 289 15.77 -4.11 -19.17
N GLY A 290 17.01 -4.31 -19.63
CA GLY A 290 17.31 -5.39 -20.58
C GLY A 290 17.04 -6.78 -19.99
N PRO A 291 16.93 -7.81 -20.84
CA PRO A 291 16.75 -9.19 -20.39
C PRO A 291 17.97 -9.70 -19.61
N THR A 292 17.77 -10.78 -18.85
CA THR A 292 18.88 -11.52 -18.23
C THR A 292 19.70 -12.27 -19.29
N LYS A 293 20.94 -12.65 -18.95
CA LYS A 293 21.81 -13.39 -19.88
C LYS A 293 21.35 -14.83 -20.08
N LYS A 294 20.84 -15.48 -19.02
CA LYS A 294 20.42 -16.89 -19.06
C LYS A 294 18.98 -17.11 -19.51
N ASP A 295 18.10 -16.13 -19.33
CA ASP A 295 16.69 -16.20 -19.75
C ASP A 295 16.27 -14.88 -20.45
N PRO A 296 16.06 -14.90 -21.77
CA PRO A 296 15.67 -13.69 -22.52
C PRO A 296 14.26 -13.20 -22.20
N LEU A 297 13.42 -14.01 -21.53
CA LEU A 297 12.07 -13.62 -21.11
C LEU A 297 12.07 -12.94 -19.74
N ALA A 298 13.10 -13.15 -18.93
CA ALA A 298 13.26 -12.52 -17.62
C ALA A 298 13.93 -11.15 -17.75
N GLU A 299 13.37 -10.12 -17.11
CA GLU A 299 13.98 -8.80 -17.01
C GLU A 299 15.13 -8.82 -15.99
N ARG A 300 16.26 -8.19 -16.32
CA ARG A 300 17.39 -8.07 -15.40
C ARG A 300 16.95 -7.37 -14.11
N ARG A 301 17.30 -7.96 -12.97
CA ARG A 301 16.99 -7.39 -11.66
C ARG A 301 17.92 -6.23 -11.30
N ILE A 302 17.39 -5.32 -10.48
CA ILE A 302 18.18 -4.34 -9.72
C ILE A 302 18.13 -4.75 -8.26
N GLU A 303 19.30 -5.04 -7.68
CA GLU A 303 19.44 -5.28 -6.25
C GLU A 303 19.68 -3.96 -5.50
N LYS A 304 19.27 -3.91 -4.23
CA LYS A 304 19.54 -2.75 -3.36
C LYS A 304 21.06 -2.53 -3.23
N PRO A 305 21.53 -1.28 -2.99
CA PRO A 305 20.78 -0.09 -2.57
C PRO A 305 20.08 0.68 -3.69
N HIS A 306 20.17 0.24 -4.94
CA HIS A 306 19.59 0.94 -6.09
C HIS A 306 18.06 0.78 -6.14
N PRO A 307 17.30 1.86 -6.37
CA PRO A 307 15.84 1.81 -6.44
C PRO A 307 15.38 1.15 -7.74
N VAL A 308 14.22 0.48 -7.67
CA VAL A 308 13.47 0.09 -8.87
C VAL A 308 12.73 1.31 -9.37
N TYR A 309 12.70 1.51 -10.70
CA TYR A 309 11.97 2.63 -11.28
C TYR A 309 10.47 2.55 -10.95
N VAL A 310 9.94 3.68 -10.51
CA VAL A 310 8.56 4.11 -10.67
C VAL A 310 8.58 5.54 -11.21
N PRO A 311 7.50 6.03 -11.83
CA PRO A 311 7.38 7.43 -12.23
C PRO A 311 7.74 8.38 -11.08
N ARG A 312 8.51 9.42 -11.36
CA ARG A 312 9.20 10.21 -10.32
C ARG A 312 8.30 10.73 -9.18
N ASP A 313 7.05 11.07 -9.47
CA ASP A 313 6.10 11.59 -8.47
C ASP A 313 5.46 10.49 -7.60
N GLU A 314 5.61 9.22 -7.98
CA GLU A 314 5.08 8.05 -7.24
C GLU A 314 6.01 7.59 -6.13
N THR A 315 7.27 8.04 -6.17
CA THR A 315 8.25 7.74 -5.13
C THR A 315 7.79 8.31 -3.79
N PHE A 316 8.09 7.62 -2.70
CA PHE A 316 7.79 8.10 -1.35
C PHE A 316 8.36 9.50 -1.09
N GLU A 317 7.58 10.38 -0.44
CA GLU A 317 8.11 11.64 0.07
C GLU A 317 9.16 11.39 1.17
N GLU A 318 9.99 12.38 1.49
CA GLU A 318 11.06 12.18 2.47
C GLU A 318 10.54 11.78 3.87
N ILE A 319 9.32 12.15 4.27
CA ILE A 319 8.74 11.72 5.56
C ILE A 319 8.26 10.26 5.51
N LYS A 320 7.57 9.83 4.44
CA LYS A 320 7.27 8.41 4.19
C LYS A 320 8.55 7.62 4.02
N GLN A 321 9.57 8.15 3.35
CA GLN A 321 10.90 7.57 3.39
C GLN A 321 11.41 7.57 4.85
N ASN A 322 11.36 8.62 5.65
CA ASN A 322 11.88 8.53 7.01
C ASN A 322 11.10 7.54 7.92
N THR A 323 9.79 7.37 7.72
CA THR A 323 8.92 6.48 8.50
C THR A 323 8.91 5.04 7.97
N PHE A 324 8.88 4.88 6.65
CA PHE A 324 8.75 3.63 5.87
C PHE A 324 9.91 3.32 4.96
N SER A 325 11.00 4.09 4.99
CA SER A 325 12.03 4.06 3.95
C SER A 325 12.34 2.63 3.60
N ALA A 326 12.75 2.48 2.36
CA ALA A 326 13.95 1.72 2.07
C ALA A 326 15.12 2.09 3.04
N GLY A 327 14.95 1.99 4.36
CA GLY A 327 15.77 2.35 5.49
C GLY A 327 15.19 1.64 6.73
N ARG A 328 13.87 1.65 7.00
CA ARG A 328 13.22 0.69 7.94
C ARG A 328 12.96 -0.66 7.31
N LEU A 329 12.19 -0.76 6.23
CA LEU A 329 12.02 -2.02 5.48
C LEU A 329 13.32 -2.44 4.78
N LYS A 330 14.21 -1.50 4.42
CA LYS A 330 15.56 -1.84 3.93
C LYS A 330 16.50 -2.25 5.05
N ALA A 331 16.61 -1.53 6.17
CA ALA A 331 17.42 -2.04 7.27
C ALA A 331 16.83 -3.33 7.78
N LEU A 332 15.50 -3.50 7.77
CA LEU A 332 14.85 -4.78 8.01
C LEU A 332 15.37 -5.83 7.04
N LEU A 333 15.11 -5.70 5.73
CA LEU A 333 15.36 -6.75 4.76
C LEU A 333 16.85 -6.94 4.40
N HIS A 334 17.71 -5.93 4.59
CA HIS A 334 19.14 -5.95 4.22
C HIS A 334 20.11 -5.96 5.39
N ASN A 335 19.71 -5.48 6.57
CA ASN A 335 20.58 -5.49 7.74
C ASN A 335 20.05 -6.50 8.75
N LEU A 336 18.82 -6.33 9.24
CA LEU A 336 18.22 -7.10 10.32
C LEU A 336 17.86 -8.53 9.92
N VAL A 337 17.21 -8.76 8.77
CA VAL A 337 16.84 -10.10 8.29
C VAL A 337 18.09 -10.92 7.95
N PRO A 338 19.10 -10.37 7.27
CA PRO A 338 20.40 -11.03 7.12
C PRO A 338 21.13 -11.23 8.45
N LEU A 339 21.08 -10.28 9.40
CA LEU A 339 21.70 -10.42 10.72
C LEU A 339 21.01 -11.46 11.61
N ILE A 340 19.68 -11.51 11.59
CA ILE A 340 18.87 -12.58 12.18
C ILE A 340 19.26 -13.90 11.51
N ALA A 341 19.39 -13.92 10.18
CA ALA A 341 19.83 -15.11 9.47
C ALA A 341 21.27 -15.51 9.84
N ALA A 342 22.21 -14.60 9.93
CA ALA A 342 23.59 -14.90 10.34
C ALA A 342 23.62 -15.44 11.78
N THR A 343 22.95 -14.74 12.71
CA THR A 343 22.87 -15.12 14.13
C THR A 343 22.19 -16.48 14.34
N LEU A 344 21.09 -16.73 13.62
CA LEU A 344 20.26 -17.92 13.82
C LEU A 344 20.48 -19.02 12.78
N SER A 345 21.31 -18.84 11.74
CA SER A 345 21.53 -19.88 10.71
C SER A 345 22.30 -21.08 11.25
N SER A 346 23.24 -20.86 12.16
CA SER A 346 23.91 -21.93 12.92
C SER A 346 22.99 -22.59 13.94
N SER A 347 21.81 -22.01 14.18
CA SER A 347 20.82 -22.42 15.17
C SER A 347 19.39 -22.34 14.63
N ASP A 348 19.15 -22.75 13.37
CA ASP A 348 17.81 -22.75 12.76
C ASP A 348 16.94 -23.86 13.37
N ILE A 349 16.65 -23.70 14.65
CA ILE A 349 16.01 -24.66 15.51
C ILE A 349 14.52 -24.36 15.60
N PRO A 350 13.70 -25.41 15.78
CA PRO A 350 12.34 -25.25 16.28
C PRO A 350 12.28 -24.45 17.59
N PHE A 351 11.12 -23.87 17.90
CA PHE A 351 10.78 -23.57 19.28
C PHE A 351 10.67 -24.89 20.07
N THR A 352 11.22 -24.94 21.28
CA THR A 352 11.18 -26.17 22.09
C THR A 352 10.09 -26.13 23.16
N ASN A 353 9.69 -24.94 23.58
CA ASN A 353 8.64 -24.66 24.55
C ASN A 353 8.02 -23.28 24.29
N PHE A 354 6.86 -22.98 24.87
CA PHE A 354 6.22 -21.65 24.71
C PHE A 354 7.02 -20.49 25.31
N THR A 355 7.89 -20.73 26.31
CA THR A 355 8.74 -19.68 26.87
C THR A 355 9.72 -19.15 25.84
N ASP A 356 10.19 -19.99 24.92
CA ASP A 356 11.07 -19.55 23.83
C ASP A 356 10.38 -18.56 22.88
N ILE A 357 9.07 -18.70 22.67
CA ILE A 357 8.27 -17.73 21.92
C ILE A 357 8.08 -16.45 22.74
N ASP A 358 7.76 -16.59 24.03
CA ASP A 358 7.59 -15.46 24.95
C ASP A 358 8.85 -14.59 25.06
N LYS A 359 10.04 -15.20 24.99
CA LYS A 359 11.32 -14.49 24.99
C LYS A 359 11.40 -13.46 23.88
N LEU A 360 10.77 -13.67 22.71
CA LEU A 360 10.76 -12.70 21.61
C LEU A 360 10.17 -11.33 22.02
N TYR A 361 9.24 -11.31 22.98
CA TYR A 361 8.56 -10.10 23.46
C TYR A 361 9.03 -9.63 24.83
N LYS A 362 9.56 -10.51 25.67
CA LYS A 362 10.01 -10.18 27.04
C LYS A 362 11.48 -9.78 27.05
N ASP A 363 12.32 -10.68 26.53
CA ASP A 363 13.77 -10.61 26.64
C ASP A 363 14.39 -10.08 25.35
N GLY A 364 13.81 -10.40 24.19
CA GLY A 364 14.32 -10.08 22.86
C GLY A 364 15.30 -11.13 22.32
N VAL A 365 15.69 -10.97 21.05
CA VAL A 365 16.72 -11.77 20.37
C VAL A 365 18.04 -11.00 20.38
N VAL A 366 19.09 -11.60 20.94
CA VAL A 366 20.44 -11.03 20.90
C VAL A 366 21.03 -11.27 19.51
N LEU A 367 21.48 -10.21 18.85
CA LEU A 367 22.08 -10.29 17.52
C LEU A 367 23.61 -10.27 17.65
N ASN A 368 24.29 -11.27 17.08
CA ASN A 368 25.75 -11.37 17.06
C ASN A 368 26.30 -10.72 15.81
N ASP A 369 27.33 -9.89 15.96
CA ASP A 369 28.01 -9.21 14.86
C ASP A 369 29.48 -9.65 14.90
N ASP A 370 29.91 -10.45 13.93
CA ASP A 370 31.33 -10.79 13.79
C ASP A 370 32.11 -9.49 13.47
N ASN A 371 33.27 -9.33 14.12
CA ASN A 371 34.04 -8.09 14.24
C ASN A 371 34.54 -7.47 12.90
N ASP A 372 33.66 -6.84 12.11
CA ASP A 372 34.06 -5.99 10.97
C ASP A 372 34.02 -4.49 11.35
N PRO A 373 35.14 -3.74 11.23
CA PRO A 373 35.20 -2.30 11.45
C PRO A 373 34.22 -1.45 10.62
N GLN A 374 33.62 -1.99 9.55
CA GLN A 374 32.56 -1.31 8.78
C GLN A 374 31.19 -1.22 9.50
N ASN A 375 30.97 -1.95 10.61
CA ASN A 375 29.65 -2.09 11.25
C ASN A 375 29.22 -0.95 12.20
N LYS A 376 30.09 0.01 12.56
CA LYS A 376 29.66 1.14 13.42
C LYS A 376 28.53 1.97 12.79
N PHE A 377 28.60 2.18 11.48
CA PHE A 377 27.58 2.90 10.73
C PHE A 377 26.26 2.12 10.65
N LEU A 378 26.32 0.78 10.58
CA LEU A 378 25.15 -0.10 10.57
C LEU A 378 24.45 -0.13 11.94
N SER A 379 25.21 -0.17 13.04
CA SER A 379 24.67 -0.08 14.41
C SER A 379 23.94 1.24 14.63
N GLU A 380 24.51 2.38 14.22
CA GLU A 380 23.86 3.69 14.38
C GLU A 380 22.57 3.85 13.56
N ILE A 381 22.48 3.20 12.40
CA ILE A 381 21.25 3.18 11.58
C ILE A 381 20.21 2.27 12.23
N LEU A 382 20.60 1.09 12.70
CA LEU A 382 19.72 0.13 13.34
C LEU A 382 19.12 0.68 14.65
N ASP A 383 19.93 1.34 15.49
CA ASP A 383 19.51 1.92 16.78
C ASP A 383 18.52 3.10 16.62
N LYS A 384 18.58 3.83 15.50
CA LYS A 384 17.63 4.92 15.17
C LYS A 384 16.29 4.43 14.63
N VAL A 385 16.27 3.20 14.13
CA VAL A 385 15.21 2.66 13.25
C VAL A 385 14.40 1.62 14.00
N PHE A 386 15.05 0.70 14.69
CA PHE A 386 14.44 -0.25 15.61
C PHE A 386 14.95 0.15 16.99
N SER A 387 14.15 0.07 18.05
CA SER A 387 14.60 0.36 19.42
C SER A 387 15.57 -0.73 19.94
N ILE A 388 16.67 -0.95 19.22
CA ILE A 388 17.72 -1.92 19.52
C ILE A 388 18.58 -1.28 20.60
N SER A 389 18.08 -1.25 21.83
CA SER A 389 18.93 -0.87 22.96
C SER A 389 19.94 -1.99 23.17
N LYS A 390 21.21 -1.76 22.84
CA LYS A 390 22.31 -2.72 23.06
C LYS A 390 22.10 -4.10 22.40
N ARG A 391 21.98 -4.16 21.07
CA ARG A 391 22.02 -5.42 20.28
C ARG A 391 20.87 -6.41 20.55
N LEU A 392 19.74 -5.91 21.03
CA LEU A 392 18.58 -6.70 21.40
C LEU A 392 17.37 -6.33 20.53
N LEU A 393 16.89 -7.27 19.71
CA LEU A 393 15.64 -7.11 18.95
C LEU A 393 14.46 -7.57 19.80
N LYS A 394 13.63 -6.63 20.24
CA LYS A 394 12.47 -6.92 21.09
C LYS A 394 11.19 -6.51 20.38
N TYR A 395 10.27 -7.45 20.27
CA TYR A 395 8.96 -7.27 19.64
C TYR A 395 7.92 -6.74 20.62
N GLU A 396 6.97 -5.94 20.13
CA GLU A 396 5.80 -5.55 20.92
C GLU A 396 4.84 -6.73 21.11
N ILE A 397 4.15 -6.79 22.24
CA ILE A 397 3.18 -7.86 22.49
C ILE A 397 1.97 -7.69 21.54
N PRO A 398 1.70 -8.67 20.65
CA PRO A 398 0.58 -8.61 19.70
C PRO A 398 -0.76 -8.45 20.40
N ALA A 399 -1.70 -7.75 19.76
CA ALA A 399 -3.02 -7.46 20.35
C ALA A 399 -3.78 -8.73 20.77
N ILE A 400 -3.66 -9.81 19.98
CA ILE A 400 -4.36 -11.07 20.22
C ILE A 400 -3.98 -11.75 21.55
N ILE A 401 -2.73 -11.59 22.03
CA ILE A 401 -2.28 -12.18 23.29
C ILE A 401 -2.10 -11.16 24.43
N ARG A 402 -2.30 -9.87 24.15
CA ARG A 402 -2.04 -8.78 25.09
C ARG A 402 -2.92 -8.84 26.33
N ARG A 403 -4.20 -9.22 26.15
CA ARG A 403 -5.20 -9.30 27.22
C ARG A 403 -5.45 -10.72 27.70
N ASP A 404 -5.27 -11.72 26.84
CA ASP A 404 -5.37 -13.15 27.16
C ASP A 404 -4.30 -13.93 26.39
N ARG A 405 -3.28 -14.44 27.09
CA ARG A 405 -2.18 -15.18 26.46
C ARG A 405 -2.62 -16.50 25.83
N PHE A 406 -3.75 -17.05 26.24
CA PHE A 406 -4.25 -18.35 25.81
C PHE A 406 -5.36 -18.23 24.75
N ALA A 407 -5.64 -17.01 24.27
CA ALA A 407 -6.73 -16.75 23.31
C ALA A 407 -6.66 -17.67 22.08
N TRP A 408 -5.45 -17.91 21.56
CA TRP A 408 -5.18 -18.72 20.38
C TRP A 408 -5.54 -20.22 20.52
N LEU A 409 -5.59 -20.75 21.76
CA LEU A 409 -5.99 -22.15 22.00
C LEU A 409 -7.50 -22.35 21.84
N ARG A 410 -8.29 -21.29 22.02
CA ARG A 410 -9.74 -21.39 22.09
C ARG A 410 -10.34 -21.53 20.70
N ASP A 411 -11.17 -22.55 20.50
CA ASP A 411 -11.83 -22.84 19.22
C ASP A 411 -12.75 -21.71 18.75
N ASN A 412 -13.40 -21.01 19.68
CA ASN A 412 -14.22 -19.85 19.35
C ASN A 412 -13.39 -18.69 18.82
N GLU A 413 -12.14 -18.50 19.27
CA GLU A 413 -11.27 -17.44 18.74
C GLU A 413 -10.76 -17.79 17.33
N PHE A 414 -10.41 -19.06 17.10
CA PHE A 414 -10.09 -19.58 15.77
C PHE A 414 -11.25 -19.31 14.78
N ALA A 415 -12.48 -19.63 15.17
CA ALA A 415 -13.65 -19.37 14.32
C ALA A 415 -14.01 -17.88 14.20
N ARG A 416 -13.90 -17.10 15.28
CA ARG A 416 -14.18 -15.65 15.28
C ARG A 416 -13.26 -14.91 14.31
N GLN A 417 -12.00 -15.32 14.18
CA GLN A 417 -11.06 -14.71 13.24
C GLN A 417 -11.46 -14.88 11.77
N ALA A 418 -12.32 -15.84 11.42
CA ALA A 418 -12.91 -15.93 10.07
C ALA A 418 -13.90 -14.78 9.76
N LEU A 419 -14.43 -14.11 10.80
CA LEU A 419 -15.33 -12.95 10.67
C LEU A 419 -14.66 -11.62 11.02
N ALA A 420 -13.65 -11.63 11.88
CA ALA A 420 -13.10 -10.44 12.53
C ALA A 420 -11.59 -10.52 12.80
N GLY A 421 -10.89 -11.42 12.12
CA GLY A 421 -9.43 -11.50 12.11
C GLY A 421 -8.85 -10.70 10.94
N VAL A 422 -7.61 -11.03 10.57
CA VAL A 422 -6.89 -10.36 9.46
C VAL A 422 -7.33 -10.85 8.07
N ASN A 423 -7.97 -12.02 7.96
CA ASN A 423 -8.49 -12.53 6.67
C ASN A 423 -10.00 -12.83 6.75
N PRO A 424 -10.85 -11.82 7.02
CA PRO A 424 -12.26 -12.03 7.30
C PRO A 424 -13.08 -12.16 6.02
N VAL A 425 -12.52 -12.58 4.88
CA VAL A 425 -13.15 -12.46 3.54
C VAL A 425 -13.35 -13.79 2.81
N ASN A 426 -12.98 -14.91 3.42
CA ASN A 426 -13.01 -16.23 2.78
C ASN A 426 -14.09 -17.18 3.30
N ILE A 427 -14.73 -16.87 4.44
CA ILE A 427 -15.81 -17.71 4.95
C ILE A 427 -17.04 -17.61 4.03
N GLU A 428 -17.66 -18.75 3.77
CA GLU A 428 -18.83 -18.89 2.92
C GLU A 428 -19.94 -19.64 3.64
N LEU A 429 -21.19 -19.39 3.25
CA LEU A 429 -22.33 -20.20 3.66
C LEU A 429 -22.26 -21.57 2.98
N LEU A 430 -22.41 -22.66 3.73
CA LEU A 430 -22.58 -23.99 3.15
C LEU A 430 -23.99 -24.10 2.57
N ARG A 431 -24.10 -24.09 1.24
CA ARG A 431 -25.40 -24.09 0.53
C ARG A 431 -25.90 -25.48 0.18
N GLU A 432 -24.99 -26.41 -0.07
CA GLU A 432 -25.29 -27.73 -0.60
C GLU A 432 -24.45 -28.80 0.11
N PHE A 433 -25.05 -29.98 0.28
CA PHE A 433 -24.40 -31.16 0.84
C PHE A 433 -24.85 -32.40 0.04
N PRO A 434 -23.95 -33.36 -0.29
CA PRO A 434 -22.55 -33.47 0.09
C PRO A 434 -21.64 -32.39 -0.51
N ILE A 435 -20.48 -32.15 0.10
CA ILE A 435 -19.47 -31.21 -0.41
C ILE A 435 -18.70 -31.88 -1.53
N VAL A 436 -18.64 -31.26 -2.71
CA VAL A 436 -18.03 -31.82 -3.92
C VAL A 436 -16.96 -30.89 -4.48
N SER A 437 -15.76 -31.43 -4.71
CA SER A 437 -14.64 -30.75 -5.39
C SER A 437 -14.93 -30.55 -6.88
N LYS A 438 -14.56 -29.38 -7.41
CA LYS A 438 -14.64 -29.03 -8.84
C LYS A 438 -13.38 -29.43 -9.63
N LEU A 439 -12.36 -29.94 -8.94
CA LEU A 439 -11.15 -30.45 -9.58
C LEU A 439 -11.41 -31.73 -10.38
N ASP A 440 -10.62 -31.94 -11.44
CA ASP A 440 -10.72 -33.12 -12.32
C ASP A 440 -10.54 -34.43 -11.53
N PRO A 441 -11.58 -35.28 -11.44
CA PRO A 441 -11.51 -36.53 -10.70
C PRO A 441 -10.50 -37.52 -11.26
N ALA A 442 -10.15 -37.44 -12.55
CA ALA A 442 -9.13 -38.29 -13.16
C ALA A 442 -7.72 -37.98 -12.63
N ILE A 443 -7.50 -36.75 -12.17
CA ILE A 443 -6.20 -36.30 -11.63
C ILE A 443 -6.19 -36.37 -10.10
N TYR A 444 -7.28 -35.94 -9.47
CA TYR A 444 -7.33 -35.71 -8.01
C TYR A 444 -8.16 -36.74 -7.24
N GLY A 445 -8.67 -37.77 -7.92
CA GLY A 445 -9.47 -38.83 -7.32
C GLY A 445 -10.93 -38.42 -7.09
N PRO A 446 -11.69 -39.20 -6.29
CA PRO A 446 -13.12 -38.95 -6.08
C PRO A 446 -13.41 -37.51 -5.60
N PRO A 447 -14.40 -36.82 -6.20
CA PRO A 447 -14.64 -35.41 -5.91
C PRO A 447 -15.30 -35.19 -4.55
N ASP A 448 -15.98 -36.19 -4.00
CA ASP A 448 -16.69 -36.11 -2.71
C ASP A 448 -15.75 -35.84 -1.54
N SER A 449 -16.08 -34.86 -0.70
CA SER A 449 -15.43 -34.65 0.59
C SER A 449 -15.56 -35.89 1.47
N ALA A 450 -14.56 -36.13 2.32
CA ALA A 450 -14.63 -37.14 3.37
C ALA A 450 -15.54 -36.72 4.54
N ILE A 451 -16.02 -35.47 4.56
CA ILE A 451 -16.98 -34.99 5.55
C ILE A 451 -18.34 -35.62 5.25
N THR A 452 -18.80 -36.49 6.15
CA THR A 452 -20.09 -37.17 6.03
C THR A 452 -21.18 -36.48 6.83
N ARG A 453 -22.44 -36.81 6.51
CA ARG A 453 -23.63 -36.34 7.22
C ARG A 453 -23.55 -36.66 8.71
N ASP A 454 -23.27 -37.92 9.04
CA ASP A 454 -23.23 -38.40 10.43
C ASP A 454 -22.23 -37.62 11.28
N LEU A 455 -21.08 -37.25 10.71
CA LEU A 455 -20.07 -36.46 11.41
C LEU A 455 -20.56 -35.04 11.73
N ILE A 456 -21.30 -34.42 10.79
CA ILE A 456 -21.85 -33.08 11.00
C ILE A 456 -22.95 -33.14 12.07
N GLU A 457 -23.92 -34.05 11.93
CA GLU A 457 -25.11 -34.10 12.80
C GLU A 457 -24.75 -34.35 14.28
N GLN A 458 -23.65 -35.06 14.56
CA GLN A 458 -23.10 -35.20 15.91
C GLN A 458 -22.73 -33.86 16.57
N GLU A 459 -22.41 -32.84 15.77
CA GLU A 459 -22.01 -31.50 16.23
C GLU A 459 -23.14 -30.47 16.22
N LEU A 460 -24.33 -30.82 15.71
CA LEU A 460 -25.46 -29.92 15.50
C LEU A 460 -26.48 -29.87 16.65
N ASN A 461 -26.23 -30.58 17.76
CA ASN A 461 -27.13 -30.62 18.93
C ASN A 461 -28.56 -31.07 18.59
N GLY A 462 -28.70 -32.08 17.71
CA GLY A 462 -29.99 -32.69 17.35
C GLY A 462 -30.68 -32.06 16.13
N MET A 463 -30.08 -31.05 15.49
CA MET A 463 -30.51 -30.52 14.19
C MET A 463 -29.91 -31.37 13.05
N SER A 464 -30.69 -31.61 12.01
CA SER A 464 -30.22 -32.27 10.77
C SER A 464 -29.36 -31.34 9.91
N VAL A 465 -28.58 -31.88 8.98
CA VAL A 465 -27.81 -31.06 8.02
C VAL A 465 -28.74 -30.15 7.19
N GLU A 466 -29.89 -30.67 6.73
CA GLU A 466 -30.85 -29.91 5.93
C GLU A 466 -31.42 -28.72 6.70
N GLU A 467 -31.85 -28.93 7.94
CA GLU A 467 -32.34 -27.86 8.80
C GLU A 467 -31.26 -26.82 9.04
N ALA A 468 -30.01 -27.25 9.27
CA ALA A 468 -28.90 -26.32 9.50
C ALA A 468 -28.54 -25.51 8.24
N ILE A 469 -28.62 -26.09 7.05
CA ILE A 469 -28.44 -25.36 5.78
C ILE A 469 -29.61 -24.39 5.55
N GLN A 470 -30.84 -24.85 5.73
CA GLN A 470 -32.05 -24.05 5.56
C GLN A 470 -32.07 -22.83 6.50
N ASP A 471 -31.67 -23.03 7.75
CA ASP A 471 -31.54 -21.98 8.77
C ASP A 471 -30.27 -21.13 8.61
N LYS A 472 -29.45 -21.40 7.59
CA LYS A 472 -28.18 -20.73 7.31
C LYS A 472 -27.20 -20.75 8.50
N ARG A 473 -27.10 -21.91 9.14
CA ARG A 473 -26.25 -22.17 10.33
C ARG A 473 -24.96 -22.92 10.03
N LEU A 474 -24.77 -23.44 8.82
CA LEU A 474 -23.53 -24.09 8.42
C LEU A 474 -22.71 -23.19 7.51
N PHE A 475 -21.43 -23.02 7.86
CA PHE A 475 -20.47 -22.22 7.11
C PHE A 475 -19.22 -23.03 6.83
N ILE A 476 -18.48 -22.64 5.79
CA ILE A 476 -17.29 -23.33 5.34
C ILE A 476 -16.16 -22.34 5.04
N LEU A 477 -14.94 -22.73 5.39
CA LEU A 477 -13.71 -22.17 4.87
C LEU A 477 -13.07 -23.25 3.99
N ASP A 478 -13.16 -23.07 2.66
CA ASP A 478 -12.70 -24.08 1.69
C ASP A 478 -11.45 -23.60 0.93
N TYR A 479 -10.31 -24.20 1.27
CA TYR A 479 -9.04 -24.02 0.57
C TYR A 479 -8.65 -25.22 -0.28
N HIS A 480 -9.49 -26.25 -0.35
CA HIS A 480 -9.16 -27.52 -0.96
C HIS A 480 -8.85 -27.36 -2.45
N ASP A 481 -9.81 -26.86 -3.22
CA ASP A 481 -9.71 -26.85 -4.69
C ASP A 481 -8.60 -25.92 -5.19
N MET A 482 -8.37 -24.83 -4.47
CA MET A 482 -7.30 -23.88 -4.81
C MET A 482 -5.91 -24.44 -4.49
N LEU A 483 -5.73 -25.14 -3.37
CA LEU A 483 -4.41 -25.54 -2.89
C LEU A 483 -4.03 -26.96 -3.28
N LEU A 484 -4.96 -27.91 -3.42
CA LEU A 484 -4.68 -29.31 -3.74
C LEU A 484 -3.77 -29.48 -4.97
N PRO A 485 -3.94 -28.72 -6.08
CA PRO A 485 -3.05 -28.78 -7.23
C PRO A 485 -1.57 -28.44 -6.92
N PHE A 486 -1.31 -27.73 -5.82
CA PHE A 486 0.01 -27.28 -5.42
C PHE A 486 0.61 -28.08 -4.26
N ILE A 487 -0.19 -28.82 -3.49
CA ILE A 487 0.29 -29.52 -2.28
C ILE A 487 1.45 -30.47 -2.57
N GLY A 488 1.43 -31.20 -3.68
CA GLY A 488 2.54 -32.08 -4.06
C GLY A 488 3.86 -31.31 -4.26
N LYS A 489 3.79 -30.16 -4.93
CA LYS A 489 4.93 -29.24 -5.14
C LYS A 489 5.39 -28.60 -3.83
N MET A 490 4.46 -28.21 -2.96
CA MET A 490 4.78 -27.61 -1.67
C MET A 490 5.46 -28.61 -0.73
N ASN A 491 4.97 -29.85 -0.70
CA ASN A 491 5.48 -30.89 0.18
C ASN A 491 6.83 -31.45 -0.26
N SER A 492 7.23 -31.24 -1.53
CA SER A 492 8.59 -31.56 -1.99
C SER A 492 9.64 -30.55 -1.56
N LEU A 493 9.23 -29.36 -1.07
CA LEU A 493 10.16 -28.37 -0.53
C LEU A 493 10.69 -28.81 0.85
N PRO A 494 12.00 -28.61 1.12
CA PRO A 494 12.58 -28.93 2.41
C PRO A 494 11.98 -28.06 3.52
N GLY A 495 11.81 -28.65 4.71
CA GLY A 495 11.37 -27.95 5.90
C GLY A 495 9.92 -27.45 5.86
N ARG A 496 9.08 -27.97 4.95
CA ARG A 496 7.67 -27.58 4.81
C ARG A 496 6.79 -28.79 4.51
N LYS A 497 5.58 -28.77 5.07
CA LYS A 497 4.51 -29.74 4.83
C LYS A 497 3.16 -29.04 4.94
N ALA A 498 2.26 -29.37 4.03
CA ALA A 498 0.94 -28.78 3.89
C ALA A 498 -0.09 -29.83 3.48
N TYR A 499 -1.32 -29.53 3.83
CA TYR A 499 -2.52 -30.15 3.31
C TYR A 499 -3.34 -29.07 2.60
N ALA A 500 -4.27 -29.49 1.74
CA ALA A 500 -5.36 -28.64 1.29
C ALA A 500 -6.53 -28.84 2.26
N SER A 501 -7.04 -27.76 2.86
CA SER A 501 -8.00 -27.86 3.97
C SER A 501 -9.42 -27.45 3.60
N ARG A 502 -10.40 -28.08 4.25
CA ARG A 502 -11.76 -27.56 4.45
C ARG A 502 -12.05 -27.48 5.94
N THR A 503 -12.77 -26.45 6.36
CA THR A 503 -13.21 -26.32 7.76
C THR A 503 -14.68 -25.95 7.79
N LEU A 504 -15.48 -26.77 8.48
CA LEU A 504 -16.88 -26.48 8.74
C LEU A 504 -17.06 -25.77 10.08
N PHE A 505 -17.99 -24.82 10.08
CA PHE A 505 -18.40 -24.07 11.25
C PHE A 505 -19.91 -24.17 11.42
N PHE A 506 -20.34 -24.27 12.67
CA PHE A 506 -21.74 -24.16 13.06
C PHE A 506 -21.99 -22.83 13.75
N PHE A 507 -22.98 -22.07 13.27
CA PHE A 507 -23.44 -20.84 13.89
C PHE A 507 -24.52 -21.13 14.92
N THR A 508 -24.11 -21.02 16.18
CA THR A 508 -24.94 -21.38 17.33
C THR A 508 -26.12 -20.43 17.49
N SER A 509 -27.17 -20.88 18.19
CA SER A 509 -28.28 -20.01 18.63
C SER A 509 -27.83 -18.87 19.55
N ARG A 510 -26.60 -18.94 20.10
CA ARG A 510 -25.99 -17.91 20.93
C ARG A 510 -25.29 -16.81 20.13
N GLY A 511 -25.29 -16.87 18.80
CA GLY A 511 -24.75 -15.83 17.92
C GLY A 511 -23.24 -15.89 17.67
N VAL A 512 -22.62 -17.06 17.85
CA VAL A 512 -21.17 -17.26 17.64
C VAL A 512 -20.90 -18.49 16.77
N LEU A 513 -19.81 -18.43 16.00
CA LEU A 513 -19.29 -19.57 15.24
C LEU A 513 -18.52 -20.54 16.13
N LYS A 514 -18.76 -21.84 15.92
CA LYS A 514 -17.99 -22.94 16.48
C LYS A 514 -17.35 -23.73 15.32
N PRO A 515 -16.03 -23.97 15.30
CA PRO A 515 -15.46 -24.91 14.34
C PRO A 515 -15.86 -26.33 14.75
N ILE A 516 -16.33 -27.14 13.80
CA ILE A 516 -16.86 -28.48 14.10
C ILE A 516 -16.00 -29.59 13.48
N ILE A 517 -15.56 -29.41 12.23
CA ILE A 517 -14.83 -30.43 11.47
C ILE A 517 -13.76 -29.76 10.62
N VAL A 518 -12.59 -30.37 10.56
CA VAL A 518 -11.51 -30.05 9.61
C VAL A 518 -11.25 -31.28 8.74
N GLU A 519 -11.31 -31.10 7.43
CA GLU A 519 -10.80 -32.05 6.44
C GLU A 519 -9.43 -31.58 5.98
N LEU A 520 -8.44 -32.47 6.01
CA LEU A 520 -7.12 -32.24 5.43
C LEU A 520 -6.85 -33.26 4.32
N SER A 521 -6.59 -32.74 3.12
CA SER A 521 -6.39 -33.55 1.92
C SER A 521 -4.95 -33.44 1.41
N LEU A 522 -4.41 -34.57 1.00
CA LEU A 522 -3.20 -34.70 0.19
C LEU A 522 -3.57 -35.17 -1.22
N PRO A 523 -2.73 -34.90 -2.24
CA PRO A 523 -2.90 -35.48 -3.56
C PRO A 523 -2.95 -37.01 -3.49
N PRO A 524 -3.78 -37.67 -4.32
CA PRO A 524 -3.83 -39.13 -4.35
C PRO A 524 -2.50 -39.70 -4.83
N THR A 525 -2.13 -40.87 -4.32
CA THR A 525 -0.98 -41.66 -4.80
C THR A 525 -1.46 -43.05 -5.26
N PRO A 526 -0.68 -43.78 -6.09
CA PRO A 526 -1.04 -45.15 -6.46
C PRO A 526 -1.28 -46.08 -5.27
N SER A 527 -0.56 -45.86 -4.15
CA SER A 527 -0.70 -46.62 -2.91
C SER A 527 -1.77 -46.08 -1.96
N SER A 528 -2.25 -44.84 -2.13
CA SER A 528 -3.27 -44.22 -1.30
C SER A 528 -4.20 -43.35 -2.18
N PRO A 529 -5.15 -43.97 -2.89
CA PRO A 529 -6.02 -43.27 -3.84
C PRO A 529 -7.06 -42.35 -3.17
N ARG A 530 -7.30 -42.50 -1.86
CA ARG A 530 -8.10 -41.57 -1.04
C ARG A 530 -7.25 -41.07 0.12
N ASN A 531 -6.66 -39.89 -0.04
CA ASN A 531 -5.74 -39.30 0.95
C ASN A 531 -6.38 -38.07 1.62
N LYS A 532 -7.59 -38.25 2.17
CA LYS A 532 -8.38 -37.24 2.90
C LYS A 532 -8.56 -37.72 4.34
N ARG A 533 -8.37 -36.83 5.31
CA ARG A 533 -8.48 -37.15 6.75
C ARG A 533 -9.39 -36.15 7.45
N ILE A 534 -10.21 -36.65 8.36
CA ILE A 534 -11.14 -35.86 9.14
C ILE A 534 -10.64 -35.71 10.58
N PHE A 535 -10.73 -34.49 11.08
CA PHE A 535 -10.41 -34.12 12.45
C PHE A 535 -11.61 -33.36 13.03
N SER A 536 -11.96 -33.68 14.27
CA SER A 536 -12.98 -32.99 15.06
C SER A 536 -12.44 -32.70 16.45
N HIS A 537 -13.19 -31.97 17.27
CA HIS A 537 -12.77 -31.67 18.63
C HIS A 537 -12.65 -32.96 19.46
N GLY A 538 -11.44 -33.25 19.94
CA GLY A 538 -11.16 -34.44 20.73
C GLY A 538 -11.83 -34.46 22.10
N GLN A 539 -12.29 -35.63 22.53
CA GLN A 539 -12.79 -35.86 23.90
C GLN A 539 -11.67 -36.24 24.89
N ASP A 540 -10.47 -36.51 24.38
CA ASP A 540 -9.29 -36.90 25.16
C ASP A 540 -8.07 -36.02 24.85
N ALA A 541 -7.00 -36.22 25.63
CA ALA A 541 -5.77 -35.43 25.54
C ALA A 541 -5.05 -35.59 24.18
N THR A 542 -5.06 -36.78 23.59
CA THR A 542 -4.39 -37.06 22.31
C THR A 542 -5.09 -36.30 21.19
N ASN A 543 -6.41 -36.45 21.10
CA ASN A 543 -7.23 -35.81 20.09
C ASN A 543 -7.26 -34.28 20.23
N HIS A 544 -7.11 -33.74 21.44
CA HIS A 544 -6.94 -32.30 21.65
C HIS A 544 -5.71 -31.74 20.91
N TRP A 545 -4.56 -32.42 21.00
CA TRP A 545 -3.34 -31.97 20.32
C TRP A 545 -3.37 -32.20 18.81
N ILE A 546 -3.96 -33.30 18.36
CA ILE A 546 -4.21 -33.54 16.93
C ILE A 546 -5.11 -32.44 16.35
N TRP A 547 -6.15 -32.03 17.07
CA TRP A 547 -7.02 -30.93 16.67
C TRP A 547 -6.27 -29.59 16.56
N ASN A 548 -5.37 -29.29 17.50
CA ASN A 548 -4.54 -28.09 17.42
C ASN A 548 -3.58 -28.13 16.21
N LEU A 549 -3.00 -29.29 15.88
CA LEU A 549 -2.19 -29.46 14.65
C LEU A 549 -3.05 -29.25 13.39
N ALA A 550 -4.28 -29.77 13.37
CA ALA A 550 -5.20 -29.57 12.26
C ALA A 550 -5.53 -28.09 12.06
N LYS A 551 -5.88 -27.37 13.14
CA LYS A 551 -6.08 -25.90 13.11
C LYS A 551 -4.83 -25.17 12.61
N ALA A 552 -3.63 -25.58 13.02
CA ALA A 552 -2.39 -24.96 12.55
C ALA A 552 -2.19 -25.11 11.02
N HIS A 553 -2.56 -26.26 10.45
CA HIS A 553 -2.56 -26.45 8.99
C HIS A 553 -3.59 -25.56 8.29
N VAL A 554 -4.81 -25.42 8.85
CA VAL A 554 -5.82 -24.50 8.34
C VAL A 554 -5.32 -23.05 8.39
N CYS A 555 -4.75 -22.62 9.53
CA CYS A 555 -4.18 -21.28 9.66
C CYS A 555 -3.04 -21.02 8.68
N SER A 556 -2.23 -22.04 8.36
CA SER A 556 -1.16 -21.90 7.35
C SER A 556 -1.70 -21.80 5.92
N ASN A 557 -2.76 -22.53 5.60
CA ASN A 557 -3.49 -22.33 4.34
C ASN A 557 -4.06 -20.91 4.31
N ASP A 558 -4.79 -20.50 5.35
CA ASP A 558 -5.38 -19.16 5.48
C ASP A 558 -4.35 -18.04 5.34
N ALA A 559 -3.18 -18.16 6.00
CA ALA A 559 -2.11 -17.18 5.91
C ALA A 559 -1.53 -17.06 4.50
N GLY A 560 -1.36 -18.18 3.79
CA GLY A 560 -0.90 -18.18 2.40
C GLY A 560 -1.91 -17.53 1.45
N VAL A 561 -3.20 -17.86 1.60
CA VAL A 561 -4.28 -17.29 0.78
C VAL A 561 -4.48 -15.82 1.08
N HIS A 562 -4.54 -15.45 2.36
CA HIS A 562 -4.57 -14.07 2.80
C HIS A 562 -3.47 -13.25 2.13
N GLN A 563 -2.21 -13.67 2.28
CA GLN A 563 -1.09 -12.86 1.82
C GLN A 563 -0.96 -12.80 0.30
N LEU A 564 -1.16 -13.92 -0.40
CA LEU A 564 -0.91 -14.01 -1.85
C LEU A 564 -2.12 -13.67 -2.72
N VAL A 565 -3.32 -13.88 -2.20
CA VAL A 565 -4.58 -13.73 -2.95
C VAL A 565 -5.32 -12.49 -2.49
N ASN A 566 -5.78 -12.46 -1.24
CA ASN A 566 -6.65 -11.37 -0.78
C ASN A 566 -5.90 -10.05 -0.61
N HIS A 567 -4.70 -10.11 -0.02
CA HIS A 567 -3.85 -8.95 0.20
C HIS A 567 -3.10 -8.59 -1.09
N TRP A 568 -2.07 -9.35 -1.47
CA TRP A 568 -1.23 -8.99 -2.62
C TRP A 568 -2.00 -8.89 -3.96
N LEU A 569 -2.70 -9.94 -4.37
CA LEU A 569 -3.33 -9.95 -5.71
C LEU A 569 -4.51 -8.97 -5.79
N ARG A 570 -5.52 -9.14 -4.92
CA ARG A 570 -6.81 -8.44 -5.03
C ARG A 570 -6.73 -6.96 -4.65
N THR A 571 -5.70 -6.54 -3.91
CA THR A 571 -5.42 -5.12 -3.65
C THR A 571 -4.23 -4.63 -4.46
N HIS A 572 -2.99 -4.85 -4.00
CA HIS A 572 -1.77 -4.31 -4.60
C HIS A 572 -1.66 -4.51 -6.12
N ALA A 573 -1.73 -5.77 -6.58
CA ALA A 573 -1.47 -6.09 -7.99
C ALA A 573 -2.61 -5.64 -8.91
N CYS A 574 -3.87 -5.71 -8.47
CA CYS A 574 -5.01 -5.26 -9.28
C CYS A 574 -5.18 -3.73 -9.29
N MET A 575 -4.72 -3.02 -8.25
CA MET A 575 -4.78 -1.55 -8.21
C MET A 575 -3.74 -0.91 -9.15
N GLU A 576 -2.57 -1.52 -9.32
CA GLU A 576 -1.46 -0.98 -10.13
C GLU A 576 -1.85 -0.68 -11.59
N PRO A 577 -2.57 -1.55 -12.33
CA PRO A 577 -3.12 -1.23 -13.64
C PRO A 577 -4.04 0.00 -13.68
N TYR A 578 -4.85 0.23 -12.64
CA TYR A 578 -5.78 1.36 -12.60
C TYR A 578 -5.02 2.68 -12.48
N ILE A 579 -3.96 2.70 -11.66
CA ILE A 579 -3.09 3.87 -11.49
C ILE A 579 -2.40 4.19 -12.82
N ILE A 580 -1.77 3.18 -13.44
CA ILE A 580 -1.08 3.36 -14.72
C ILE A 580 -2.03 3.93 -15.78
N ALA A 581 -3.23 3.35 -15.93
CA ALA A 581 -4.22 3.84 -16.89
C ALA A 581 -4.70 5.26 -16.57
N THR A 582 -4.90 5.58 -15.30
CA THR A 582 -5.42 6.89 -14.87
C THR A 582 -4.45 7.99 -15.28
N HIS A 583 -3.16 7.84 -14.97
CA HIS A 583 -2.15 8.81 -15.41
C HIS A 583 -2.01 8.87 -16.93
N ARG A 584 -2.15 7.74 -17.63
CA ARG A 584 -2.00 7.69 -19.10
C ARG A 584 -3.16 8.29 -19.86
N HIS A 585 -4.39 8.26 -19.34
CA HIS A 585 -5.58 8.64 -20.11
C HIS A 585 -6.32 9.85 -19.57
N LEU A 586 -6.29 10.09 -18.27
CA LEU A 586 -7.01 11.21 -17.66
C LEU A 586 -6.04 12.35 -17.39
N SER A 587 -6.29 13.51 -17.98
CA SER A 587 -5.50 14.72 -17.69
C SER A 587 -5.55 15.04 -16.18
N SER A 588 -4.53 15.73 -15.65
CA SER A 588 -4.58 16.25 -14.27
C SER A 588 -5.73 17.24 -14.01
N MET A 589 -6.33 17.80 -15.07
CA MET A 589 -7.56 18.59 -15.02
C MET A 589 -8.84 17.73 -15.01
N HIS A 590 -8.77 16.45 -15.37
CA HIS A 590 -9.94 15.59 -15.48
C HIS A 590 -10.58 15.37 -14.08
N PRO A 591 -11.90 15.53 -13.92
CA PRO A 591 -12.55 15.36 -12.61
C PRO A 591 -12.31 13.97 -12.02
N ILE A 592 -12.42 12.91 -12.83
CA ILE A 592 -12.13 11.54 -12.37
C ILE A 592 -10.65 11.32 -11.97
N TYR A 593 -9.69 11.99 -12.61
CA TYR A 593 -8.30 11.97 -12.13
C TYR A 593 -8.20 12.59 -10.74
N LYS A 594 -8.78 13.77 -10.53
CA LYS A 594 -8.77 14.48 -9.24
C LYS A 594 -9.46 13.69 -8.12
N LEU A 595 -10.55 12.98 -8.44
CA LEU A 595 -11.24 12.09 -7.52
C LEU A 595 -10.33 10.92 -7.08
N LEU A 596 -9.68 10.26 -8.03
CA LEU A 596 -8.93 9.04 -7.75
C LEU A 596 -7.50 9.30 -7.24
N HIS A 597 -6.89 10.45 -7.55
CA HIS A 597 -5.49 10.75 -7.24
C HIS A 597 -5.08 10.49 -5.77
N PRO A 598 -5.84 10.90 -4.73
CA PRO A 598 -5.49 10.57 -3.34
C PRO A 598 -5.42 9.06 -3.07
N HIS A 599 -6.21 8.26 -3.82
CA HIS A 599 -6.31 6.82 -3.67
C HIS A 599 -5.23 6.04 -4.42
N MET A 600 -4.30 6.72 -5.12
CA MET A 600 -3.15 6.11 -5.81
C MET A 600 -1.85 6.26 -5.04
N ARG A 601 -1.82 7.18 -4.07
CA ARG A 601 -0.62 7.63 -3.36
C ARG A 601 0.21 6.42 -2.92
N TYR A 602 1.49 6.40 -3.31
CA TYR A 602 2.50 5.44 -2.85
C TYR A 602 2.33 3.98 -3.29
N THR A 603 1.24 3.61 -3.97
CA THR A 603 0.96 2.22 -4.34
C THR A 603 1.97 1.66 -5.34
N LEU A 604 2.41 2.43 -6.35
CA LEU A 604 3.41 1.95 -7.31
C LEU A 604 4.78 1.71 -6.66
N GLU A 605 5.22 2.61 -5.77
CA GLU A 605 6.50 2.49 -5.06
C GLU A 605 6.50 1.28 -4.13
N ILE A 606 5.44 1.06 -3.33
CA ILE A 606 5.39 -0.12 -2.45
C ILE A 606 5.34 -1.43 -3.25
N ASN A 607 4.64 -1.45 -4.39
CA ASN A 607 4.64 -2.61 -5.29
C ASN A 607 6.01 -2.87 -5.89
N ALA A 608 6.72 -1.83 -6.33
CA ALA A 608 8.09 -1.96 -6.84
C ALA A 608 9.06 -2.50 -5.78
N LEU A 609 8.95 -2.02 -4.53
CA LEU A 609 9.72 -2.54 -3.40
C LEU A 609 9.37 -4.00 -3.07
N ALA A 610 8.09 -4.38 -3.16
CA ALA A 610 7.65 -5.75 -2.98
C ALA A 610 8.24 -6.69 -4.04
N ARG A 611 8.24 -6.28 -5.33
CA ARG A 611 8.92 -7.01 -6.42
C ARG A 611 10.43 -7.08 -6.22
N GLN A 612 11.04 -6.09 -5.58
CA GLN A 612 12.47 -6.08 -5.33
C GLN A 612 12.88 -7.00 -4.16
N SER A 613 12.07 -7.10 -3.11
CA SER A 613 12.54 -7.69 -1.84
C SER A 613 11.56 -8.59 -1.08
N LEU A 614 10.29 -8.62 -1.46
CA LEU A 614 9.26 -9.36 -0.72
C LEU A 614 8.83 -10.64 -1.48
N ILE A 615 8.38 -10.47 -2.72
CA ILE A 615 7.81 -11.54 -3.56
C ILE A 615 8.76 -12.05 -4.65
N ASN A 616 9.99 -11.57 -4.68
CA ASN A 616 11.00 -12.07 -5.61
C ASN A 616 11.47 -13.49 -5.27
N GLY A 617 12.15 -14.13 -6.22
CA GLY A 617 12.84 -15.39 -5.97
C GLY A 617 13.79 -15.28 -4.77
N GLY A 618 13.56 -16.11 -3.75
CA GLY A 618 14.29 -16.10 -2.48
C GLY A 618 13.93 -14.96 -1.52
N GLY A 619 12.90 -14.17 -1.82
CA GLY A 619 12.37 -13.12 -0.95
C GLY A 619 11.67 -13.67 0.30
N VAL A 620 11.23 -12.79 1.20
CA VAL A 620 10.68 -13.20 2.51
C VAL A 620 9.42 -14.06 2.37
N ILE A 621 8.54 -13.76 1.42
CA ILE A 621 7.32 -14.55 1.22
C ILE A 621 7.68 -15.99 0.84
N GLU A 622 8.58 -16.18 -0.11
CA GLU A 622 9.02 -17.53 -0.49
C GLU A 622 9.80 -18.23 0.62
N ALA A 623 10.54 -17.49 1.45
CA ALA A 623 11.33 -18.04 2.54
C ALA A 623 10.49 -18.47 3.75
N CYS A 624 9.30 -17.89 3.95
CA CYS A 624 8.57 -18.02 5.20
C CYS A 624 7.09 -18.40 5.08
N PHE A 625 6.55 -18.60 3.88
CA PHE A 625 5.19 -19.12 3.68
C PHE A 625 5.22 -20.52 3.03
N SER A 626 4.21 -21.33 3.33
CA SER A 626 4.10 -22.72 2.84
C SER A 626 4.33 -22.88 1.33
N PRO A 627 3.79 -22.01 0.45
CA PRO A 627 3.96 -22.16 -1.01
C PRO A 627 5.40 -22.06 -1.52
N GLY A 628 6.28 -21.34 -0.81
CA GLY A 628 7.65 -21.14 -1.26
C GLY A 628 7.79 -20.57 -2.66
N ARG A 629 8.65 -21.18 -3.47
CA ARG A 629 8.90 -20.73 -4.86
C ARG A 629 7.67 -20.80 -5.78
N TYR A 630 6.59 -21.43 -5.34
CA TYR A 630 5.33 -21.55 -6.09
C TYR A 630 4.31 -20.45 -5.72
N SER A 631 4.69 -19.49 -4.85
CA SER A 631 3.80 -18.43 -4.35
C SER A 631 3.09 -17.67 -5.48
N MET A 632 3.83 -17.24 -6.50
CA MET A 632 3.24 -16.49 -7.62
C MET A 632 2.43 -17.36 -8.57
N GLU A 633 2.68 -18.67 -8.64
CA GLU A 633 1.82 -19.60 -9.39
C GLU A 633 0.44 -19.72 -8.74
N ILE A 634 0.39 -19.81 -7.40
CA ILE A 634 -0.88 -19.81 -6.65
C ILE A 634 -1.62 -18.50 -6.85
N SER A 635 -0.92 -17.36 -6.73
CA SER A 635 -1.52 -16.04 -6.96
C SER A 635 -2.09 -15.93 -8.38
N SER A 636 -1.37 -16.41 -9.41
CA SER A 636 -1.87 -16.42 -10.79
C SER A 636 -3.05 -17.37 -11.00
N ALA A 637 -3.05 -18.54 -10.37
CA ALA A 637 -4.20 -19.46 -10.41
C ALA A 637 -5.45 -18.80 -9.78
N ALA A 638 -5.29 -18.11 -8.65
CA ALA A 638 -6.38 -17.38 -8.01
C ALA A 638 -6.89 -16.21 -8.88
N TYR A 639 -6.01 -15.48 -9.57
CA TYR A 639 -6.44 -14.46 -10.53
C TYR A 639 -7.28 -15.06 -11.67
N LYS A 640 -6.90 -16.24 -12.15
CA LYS A 640 -7.63 -16.96 -13.19
C LYS A 640 -9.04 -17.34 -12.72
N SER A 641 -9.16 -17.97 -11.56
CA SER A 641 -10.41 -18.62 -11.13
C SER A 641 -11.30 -17.79 -10.21
N LEU A 642 -10.75 -16.87 -9.43
CA LEU A 642 -11.48 -16.18 -8.34
C LEU A 642 -11.71 -14.70 -8.61
N TRP A 643 -10.75 -14.01 -9.23
CA TRP A 643 -10.85 -12.56 -9.39
C TRP A 643 -11.80 -12.16 -10.53
N GLN A 644 -12.74 -11.26 -10.21
CA GLN A 644 -13.65 -10.58 -11.14
C GLN A 644 -13.88 -9.16 -10.62
N PHE A 645 -13.79 -8.15 -11.49
CA PHE A 645 -13.85 -6.74 -11.07
C PHE A 645 -15.17 -6.39 -10.37
N ASP A 646 -16.30 -6.81 -10.94
CA ASP A 646 -17.64 -6.57 -10.41
C ASP A 646 -17.88 -7.26 -9.05
N MET A 647 -17.15 -8.34 -8.77
CA MET A 647 -17.21 -9.08 -7.51
C MET A 647 -16.23 -8.57 -6.44
N GLU A 648 -15.46 -7.52 -6.72
CA GLU A 648 -14.69 -6.79 -5.69
C GLU A 648 -15.54 -5.75 -4.95
N ALA A 649 -16.78 -5.52 -5.40
CA ALA A 649 -17.76 -4.75 -4.64
C ALA A 649 -18.16 -5.51 -3.37
N LEU A 650 -18.09 -4.86 -2.20
CA LEU A 650 -18.39 -5.53 -0.92
C LEU A 650 -19.79 -6.20 -0.88
N PRO A 651 -20.89 -5.53 -1.30
CA PRO A 651 -22.20 -6.19 -1.33
C PRO A 651 -22.24 -7.42 -2.24
N ALA A 652 -21.61 -7.35 -3.42
CA ALA A 652 -21.56 -8.45 -4.38
C ALA A 652 -20.73 -9.63 -3.83
N ASP A 653 -19.58 -9.36 -3.22
CA ASP A 653 -18.73 -10.36 -2.56
C ASP A 653 -19.49 -11.09 -1.44
N LEU A 654 -20.22 -10.35 -0.60
CA LEU A 654 -21.01 -10.92 0.49
C LEU A 654 -22.15 -11.81 -0.03
N ILE A 655 -22.88 -11.39 -1.06
CA ILE A 655 -23.92 -12.22 -1.71
C ILE A 655 -23.29 -13.46 -2.35
N ARG A 656 -22.19 -13.30 -3.07
CA ARG A 656 -21.47 -14.41 -3.74
C ARG A 656 -21.09 -15.49 -2.73
N ARG A 657 -20.53 -15.11 -1.58
CA ARG A 657 -20.15 -16.03 -0.49
C ARG A 657 -21.35 -16.52 0.33
N GLY A 658 -22.55 -15.99 0.10
CA GLY A 658 -23.75 -16.31 0.88
C GLY A 658 -23.76 -15.72 2.29
N MET A 659 -22.91 -14.72 2.54
CA MET A 659 -22.85 -13.99 3.80
C MET A 659 -23.86 -12.84 3.87
N ALA A 660 -24.53 -12.53 2.75
CA ALA A 660 -25.68 -11.65 2.67
C ALA A 660 -26.71 -12.21 1.68
N VAL A 661 -27.94 -11.72 1.79
CA VAL A 661 -29.01 -11.90 0.79
C VAL A 661 -29.48 -10.54 0.29
N GLU A 662 -30.05 -10.51 -0.90
CA GLU A 662 -30.73 -9.33 -1.42
C GLU A 662 -31.96 -9.03 -0.57
N ASP A 663 -32.10 -7.77 -0.19
CA ASP A 663 -33.25 -7.23 0.55
C ASP A 663 -33.37 -5.73 0.23
N THR A 664 -34.30 -5.38 -0.64
CA THR A 664 -34.51 -4.00 -1.11
C THR A 664 -35.00 -3.05 -0.02
N SER A 665 -35.46 -3.57 1.12
CA SER A 665 -35.82 -2.76 2.29
C SER A 665 -34.61 -2.32 3.12
N MET A 666 -33.45 -2.96 2.93
CA MET A 666 -32.22 -2.64 3.64
C MET A 666 -31.38 -1.59 2.88
N PRO A 667 -30.57 -0.79 3.60
CA PRO A 667 -29.55 0.03 2.97
C PRO A 667 -28.66 -0.81 2.04
N LEU A 668 -28.32 -0.26 0.87
CA LEU A 668 -27.55 -0.96 -0.19
C LEU A 668 -28.23 -2.21 -0.78
N GLY A 669 -29.48 -2.50 -0.43
CA GLY A 669 -30.23 -3.64 -0.97
C GLY A 669 -29.77 -5.00 -0.44
N VAL A 670 -29.04 -5.05 0.68
CA VAL A 670 -28.48 -6.31 1.21
C VAL A 670 -28.73 -6.47 2.71
N LYS A 671 -29.04 -7.70 3.12
CA LYS A 671 -29.16 -8.12 4.52
C LYS A 671 -28.12 -9.17 4.85
N LEU A 672 -27.32 -8.94 5.90
CA LEU A 672 -26.33 -9.91 6.36
C LEU A 672 -27.00 -11.19 6.90
N VAL A 673 -26.39 -12.34 6.60
CA VAL A 673 -26.79 -13.64 7.16
C VAL A 673 -26.33 -13.76 8.62
N ILE A 674 -25.13 -13.23 8.92
CA ILE A 674 -24.65 -13.05 10.29
C ILE A 674 -24.62 -11.54 10.55
N GLU A 675 -25.59 -11.03 11.32
CA GLU A 675 -25.67 -9.59 11.63
C GLU A 675 -24.41 -9.10 12.36
N ASP A 676 -23.89 -9.89 13.30
CA ASP A 676 -22.64 -9.61 14.00
C ASP A 676 -21.42 -10.21 13.29
N TYR A 677 -21.27 -9.91 12.00
CA TYR A 677 -20.07 -10.17 11.20
C TYR A 677 -19.29 -8.85 11.10
N PRO A 678 -18.26 -8.63 11.95
CA PRO A 678 -17.73 -7.28 12.17
C PRO A 678 -17.14 -6.60 10.93
N TYR A 679 -16.37 -7.34 10.12
CA TYR A 679 -15.86 -6.85 8.84
C TYR A 679 -16.98 -6.40 7.90
N ALA A 680 -18.01 -7.24 7.71
CA ALA A 680 -19.09 -6.96 6.78
C ALA A 680 -20.00 -5.84 7.28
N ALA A 681 -20.38 -5.88 8.56
CA ALA A 681 -21.28 -4.92 9.17
C ALA A 681 -20.70 -3.50 9.22
N ASP A 682 -19.40 -3.36 9.44
CA ASP A 682 -18.72 -2.07 9.41
C ASP A 682 -18.35 -1.67 7.97
N GLY A 683 -17.90 -2.63 7.17
CA GLY A 683 -17.55 -2.42 5.78
C GLY A 683 -18.72 -1.88 4.95
N LEU A 684 -19.94 -2.36 5.18
CA LEU A 684 -21.14 -1.86 4.49
C LEU A 684 -21.44 -0.39 4.82
N LEU A 685 -21.12 0.08 6.03
CA LEU A 685 -21.26 1.49 6.38
C LEU A 685 -20.27 2.35 5.59
N ILE A 686 -19.01 1.91 5.54
CA ILE A 686 -17.94 2.61 4.82
C ILE A 686 -18.20 2.58 3.30
N TRP A 687 -18.57 1.42 2.75
CA TRP A 687 -18.97 1.27 1.35
C TRP A 687 -20.11 2.22 0.97
N SER A 688 -21.15 2.30 1.80
CA SER A 688 -22.28 3.22 1.56
C SER A 688 -21.83 4.67 1.51
N ALA A 689 -20.94 5.09 2.41
CA ALA A 689 -20.42 6.45 2.41
C ALA A 689 -19.57 6.75 1.17
N ILE A 690 -18.73 5.80 0.74
CA ILE A 690 -17.94 5.93 -0.50
C ILE A 690 -18.87 6.03 -1.71
N LYS A 691 -19.88 5.17 -1.79
CA LYS A 691 -20.85 5.17 -2.89
C LYS A 691 -21.59 6.50 -2.99
N GLU A 692 -22.13 7.02 -1.88
CA GLU A 692 -22.82 8.32 -1.85
C GLU A 692 -21.88 9.47 -2.27
N TYR A 693 -20.63 9.45 -1.78
CA TYR A 693 -19.61 10.41 -2.14
C TYR A 693 -19.33 10.40 -3.66
N VAL A 694 -19.10 9.23 -4.23
CA VAL A 694 -18.80 9.04 -5.65
C VAL A 694 -20.00 9.42 -6.52
N GLU A 695 -21.21 8.97 -6.18
CA GLU A 695 -22.42 9.29 -6.94
C GLU A 695 -22.64 10.80 -6.98
N SER A 696 -22.52 11.48 -5.84
CA SER A 696 -22.64 12.94 -5.77
C SER A 696 -21.57 13.66 -6.60
N TYR A 697 -20.33 13.15 -6.60
CA TYR A 697 -19.23 13.72 -7.39
C TYR A 697 -19.44 13.52 -8.89
N VAL A 698 -19.86 12.32 -9.31
CA VAL A 698 -20.13 11.98 -10.71
C VAL A 698 -21.31 12.80 -11.22
N ASP A 699 -22.41 12.90 -10.46
CA ASP A 699 -23.59 13.68 -10.84
C ASP A 699 -23.28 15.16 -11.08
N HIS A 700 -22.34 15.72 -10.32
CA HIS A 700 -21.92 17.11 -10.48
C HIS A 700 -21.21 17.37 -11.82
N TYR A 701 -20.30 16.48 -12.24
CA TYR A 701 -19.52 16.68 -13.47
C TYR A 701 -20.17 16.10 -14.73
N TYR A 702 -21.00 15.07 -14.59
CA TYR A 702 -21.64 14.35 -15.70
C TYR A 702 -23.15 14.62 -15.72
N SER A 703 -23.57 15.88 -15.69
CA SER A 703 -24.99 16.25 -15.63
C SER A 703 -25.78 15.96 -16.92
N GLU A 704 -25.13 16.04 -18.08
CA GLU A 704 -25.77 15.92 -19.38
C GLU A 704 -25.98 14.45 -19.82
N PRO A 705 -27.05 14.16 -20.59
CA PRO A 705 -27.21 12.86 -21.24
C PRO A 705 -26.00 12.50 -22.09
N ASN A 706 -25.56 11.23 -22.04
CA ASN A 706 -24.42 10.70 -22.81
C ASN A 706 -23.04 11.30 -22.46
N SER A 707 -22.95 12.19 -21.45
CA SER A 707 -21.68 12.82 -21.04
C SER A 707 -20.58 11.79 -20.78
N VAL A 708 -20.89 10.66 -20.14
CA VAL A 708 -19.99 9.52 -19.90
C VAL A 708 -19.48 8.90 -21.21
N THR A 709 -20.36 8.64 -22.18
CA THR A 709 -19.97 8.03 -23.47
C THR A 709 -19.21 8.98 -24.39
N SER A 710 -19.46 10.29 -24.26
CA SER A 710 -18.79 11.33 -25.06
C SER A 710 -17.39 11.69 -24.54
N ASP A 711 -17.07 11.29 -23.31
CA ASP A 711 -15.78 11.55 -22.68
C ASP A 711 -14.69 10.60 -23.21
N VAL A 712 -13.95 11.08 -24.20
CA VAL A 712 -12.92 10.29 -24.90
C VAL A 712 -11.75 9.86 -23.99
N GLU A 713 -11.44 10.65 -22.95
CA GLU A 713 -10.39 10.29 -21.98
C GLU A 713 -10.88 9.17 -21.08
N LEU A 714 -12.09 9.30 -20.55
CA LEU A 714 -12.71 8.28 -19.70
C LEU A 714 -12.91 6.95 -20.43
N GLN A 715 -13.38 6.99 -21.68
CA GLN A 715 -13.54 5.79 -22.50
C GLN A 715 -12.18 5.15 -22.83
N GLY A 716 -11.16 5.96 -23.13
CA GLY A 716 -9.78 5.48 -23.35
C GLY A 716 -9.18 4.83 -22.11
N TRP A 717 -9.39 5.44 -20.94
CA TRP A 717 -8.96 4.97 -19.63
C TRP A 717 -9.51 3.58 -19.31
N TRP A 718 -10.83 3.42 -19.34
CA TRP A 718 -11.45 2.14 -19.01
C TRP A 718 -11.12 1.04 -20.03
N ASN A 719 -11.09 1.40 -21.32
CA ASN A 719 -10.68 0.49 -22.37
C ASN A 719 -9.23 0.01 -22.19
N GLU A 720 -8.31 0.87 -21.73
CA GLU A 720 -6.92 0.48 -21.49
C GLU A 720 -6.75 -0.39 -20.23
N ILE A 721 -7.49 -0.10 -19.14
CA ILE A 721 -7.53 -0.96 -17.95
C ILE A 721 -7.89 -2.39 -18.35
N LYS A 722 -8.98 -2.55 -19.10
CA LYS A 722 -9.47 -3.86 -19.53
C LYS A 722 -8.50 -4.55 -20.50
N ASN A 723 -8.03 -3.85 -21.53
CA ASN A 723 -7.34 -4.49 -22.66
C ASN A 723 -5.82 -4.56 -22.52
N LYS A 724 -5.20 -3.73 -21.68
CA LYS A 724 -3.75 -3.75 -21.40
C LYS A 724 -3.46 -4.07 -19.95
N GLY A 725 -4.11 -3.37 -19.02
CA GLY A 725 -3.90 -3.55 -17.58
C GLY A 725 -4.25 -4.95 -17.09
N HIS A 726 -5.41 -5.45 -17.49
CA HIS A 726 -5.94 -6.79 -17.21
C HIS A 726 -6.12 -7.61 -18.49
N ALA A 727 -5.19 -7.48 -19.42
CA ALA A 727 -5.28 -8.05 -20.78
C ALA A 727 -5.63 -9.55 -20.82
N ASP A 728 -5.21 -10.32 -19.81
CA ASP A 728 -5.43 -11.77 -19.74
C ASP A 728 -6.89 -12.14 -19.39
N LYS A 729 -7.70 -11.19 -18.93
CA LYS A 729 -9.14 -11.34 -18.62
C LYS A 729 -10.01 -10.36 -19.40
N LYS A 730 -9.49 -9.77 -20.47
CA LYS A 730 -10.20 -8.75 -21.28
C LYS A 730 -11.49 -9.26 -21.95
N ASN A 731 -11.62 -10.57 -22.17
CA ASN A 731 -12.77 -11.16 -22.85
C ASN A 731 -13.86 -11.63 -21.89
N GLU A 732 -13.67 -11.46 -20.59
CA GLU A 732 -14.66 -11.87 -19.60
C GLU A 732 -15.95 -11.02 -19.71
N PRO A 733 -17.14 -11.61 -19.53
CA PRO A 733 -18.40 -10.91 -19.78
C PRO A 733 -18.80 -9.95 -18.67
N TRP A 734 -18.23 -10.09 -17.47
CA TRP A 734 -18.60 -9.34 -16.27
C TRP A 734 -18.02 -7.92 -16.19
N TRP A 735 -17.16 -7.52 -17.13
CA TRP A 735 -16.64 -6.15 -17.16
C TRP A 735 -17.78 -5.12 -17.33
N PRO A 736 -17.91 -4.13 -16.43
CA PRO A 736 -18.79 -3.00 -16.63
C PRO A 736 -18.56 -2.32 -17.99
N LYS A 737 -19.64 -1.85 -18.62
CA LYS A 737 -19.58 -1.29 -19.98
C LYS A 737 -19.13 0.18 -20.02
N LEU A 738 -19.25 0.91 -18.91
CA LEU A 738 -18.99 2.35 -18.80
C LEU A 738 -19.80 3.18 -19.82
N VAL A 739 -21.12 3.02 -19.77
CA VAL A 739 -22.05 3.76 -20.64
C VAL A 739 -22.86 4.78 -19.83
N THR A 740 -23.11 4.48 -18.56
CA THR A 740 -23.99 5.26 -17.69
C THR A 740 -23.23 5.86 -16.50
N LYS A 741 -23.87 6.80 -15.78
CA LYS A 741 -23.31 7.36 -14.55
C LYS A 741 -23.24 6.31 -13.45
N GLU A 742 -24.18 5.37 -13.46
CA GLU A 742 -24.25 4.24 -12.55
C GLU A 742 -23.07 3.29 -12.80
N ASP A 743 -22.74 3.00 -14.07
CA ASP A 743 -21.53 2.23 -14.40
C ASP A 743 -20.27 2.93 -13.87
N LEU A 744 -20.11 4.23 -14.14
CA LEU A 744 -18.96 5.01 -13.71
C LEU A 744 -18.86 5.05 -12.18
N SER A 745 -19.97 5.34 -11.49
CA SER A 745 -20.00 5.40 -10.03
C SER A 745 -19.70 4.04 -9.40
N GLY A 746 -20.21 2.95 -9.97
CA GLY A 746 -19.91 1.59 -9.54
C GLY A 746 -18.42 1.26 -9.67
N ILE A 747 -17.82 1.54 -10.83
CA ILE A 747 -16.38 1.33 -11.09
C ILE A 747 -15.53 2.10 -10.08
N LEU A 748 -15.83 3.38 -9.89
CA LEU A 748 -15.06 4.25 -8.99
C LEU A 748 -15.22 3.85 -7.52
N THR A 749 -16.44 3.45 -7.11
CA THR A 749 -16.70 2.96 -5.75
C THR A 749 -15.87 1.70 -5.46
N ILE A 750 -15.82 0.75 -6.41
CA ILE A 750 -14.98 -0.45 -6.28
C ILE A 750 -13.51 -0.06 -6.12
N MET A 751 -12.99 0.80 -6.99
CA MET A 751 -11.58 1.21 -6.94
C MET A 751 -11.21 1.88 -5.61
N ILE A 752 -12.04 2.83 -5.14
CA ILE A 752 -11.81 3.54 -3.88
C ILE A 752 -11.93 2.60 -2.69
N TRP A 753 -12.93 1.71 -2.66
CA TRP A 753 -13.07 0.68 -1.63
C TRP A 753 -11.85 -0.24 -1.56
N THR A 754 -11.39 -0.75 -2.71
CA THR A 754 -10.23 -1.64 -2.81
C THR A 754 -8.96 -0.96 -2.32
N ALA A 755 -8.73 0.29 -2.74
CA ALA A 755 -7.53 1.05 -2.38
C ALA A 755 -7.48 1.46 -0.89
N SER A 756 -8.64 1.63 -0.26
CA SER A 756 -8.75 2.15 1.11
C SER A 756 -9.19 1.06 2.10
N ALA A 757 -10.48 0.95 2.36
CA ALA A 757 -11.06 0.16 3.44
C ALA A 757 -10.83 -1.35 3.28
N GLN A 758 -10.88 -1.90 2.07
CA GLN A 758 -10.57 -3.31 1.83
C GLN A 758 -9.13 -3.64 2.19
N HIS A 759 -8.18 -2.85 1.67
CA HIS A 759 -6.77 -2.99 1.98
C HIS A 759 -6.52 -2.84 3.48
N ALA A 760 -7.08 -1.80 4.12
CA ALA A 760 -6.92 -1.57 5.55
C ALA A 760 -7.41 -2.77 6.40
N ALA A 761 -8.59 -3.32 6.07
CA ALA A 761 -9.19 -4.43 6.80
C ALA A 761 -8.36 -5.73 6.78
N ILE A 762 -7.50 -5.91 5.78
CA ILE A 762 -6.68 -7.11 5.61
C ILE A 762 -5.17 -6.86 5.79
N ASN A 763 -4.76 -5.61 5.94
CA ASN A 763 -3.36 -5.23 6.09
C ASN A 763 -2.97 -4.92 7.55
N PHE A 764 -3.65 -3.97 8.20
CA PHE A 764 -3.23 -3.45 9.52
C PHE A 764 -3.44 -4.44 10.69
N GLY A 765 -4.10 -5.57 10.43
CA GLY A 765 -4.26 -6.68 11.37
C GLY A 765 -3.11 -7.71 11.32
N GLN A 766 -2.17 -7.60 10.38
CA GLN A 766 -1.12 -8.59 10.17
C GLN A 766 -0.27 -8.84 11.41
N TYR A 767 0.29 -7.81 12.03
CA TYR A 767 1.05 -7.97 13.27
C TYR A 767 0.15 -8.14 14.50
N PRO A 768 -0.92 -7.35 14.69
CA PRO A 768 -1.82 -7.50 15.85
C PRO A 768 -2.39 -8.91 16.06
N PHE A 769 -2.68 -9.65 14.98
CA PHE A 769 -3.17 -11.04 15.02
C PHE A 769 -2.11 -12.08 14.66
N GLY A 770 -1.25 -11.79 13.67
CA GLY A 770 -0.25 -12.73 13.15
C GLY A 770 1.10 -12.70 13.86
N GLY A 771 1.36 -11.67 14.67
CA GLY A 771 2.61 -11.50 15.40
C GLY A 771 2.90 -12.61 16.42
N TYR A 772 1.90 -13.42 16.80
CA TYR A 772 2.08 -14.60 17.64
C TYR A 772 1.94 -15.90 16.83
N VAL A 773 3.07 -16.56 16.57
CA VAL A 773 3.16 -17.69 15.63
C VAL A 773 2.16 -18.83 15.89
N PRO A 774 1.90 -19.28 17.14
CA PRO A 774 0.89 -20.31 17.38
C PRO A 774 -0.54 -19.90 16.99
N ASN A 775 -0.87 -18.60 16.97
CA ASN A 775 -2.18 -18.13 16.54
C ASN A 775 -2.35 -18.22 15.03
N ARG A 776 -1.32 -17.84 14.27
CA ARG A 776 -1.39 -17.74 12.80
C ARG A 776 -0.06 -18.13 12.14
N PRO A 777 0.32 -19.42 12.14
CA PRO A 777 1.56 -19.86 11.51
C PRO A 777 1.50 -19.66 10.00
N THR A 778 2.53 -19.04 9.41
CA THR A 778 2.62 -18.82 7.95
C THR A 778 3.05 -20.06 7.18
N LEU A 779 3.67 -21.03 7.87
CA LEU A 779 3.96 -22.36 7.35
C LEU A 779 3.88 -23.42 8.44
N VAL A 780 3.75 -24.68 8.02
CA VAL A 780 3.92 -25.86 8.87
C VAL A 780 5.02 -26.75 8.26
N ARG A 781 5.79 -27.45 9.10
CA ARG A 781 7.00 -28.20 8.71
C ARG A 781 6.84 -29.71 8.74
N LYS A 782 5.80 -30.20 9.43
CA LYS A 782 5.50 -31.63 9.58
C LYS A 782 4.05 -31.90 9.18
N LEU A 783 3.78 -33.12 8.72
CA LEU A 783 2.42 -33.64 8.61
C LEU A 783 1.94 -34.07 9.99
N ILE A 784 0.63 -34.29 10.14
CA ILE A 784 0.08 -34.80 11.39
C ILE A 784 0.58 -36.24 11.60
N PRO A 785 1.14 -36.60 12.78
CA PRO A 785 1.60 -37.96 13.07
C PRO A 785 0.46 -38.98 13.05
N HIS A 786 0.71 -40.19 12.51
CA HIS A 786 -0.19 -41.34 12.55
C HIS A 786 0.36 -42.47 13.40
N GLU A 787 -0.51 -43.32 13.97
CA GLU A 787 -0.12 -44.44 14.85
C GLU A 787 0.95 -45.35 14.24
N ASP A 788 0.93 -45.51 12.91
CA ASP A 788 1.90 -46.32 12.16
C ASP A 788 3.23 -45.60 11.89
N ASP A 789 3.35 -44.31 12.20
CA ASP A 789 4.55 -43.50 11.99
C ASP A 789 5.50 -43.59 13.20
N PRO A 790 6.82 -43.73 13.00
CA PRO A 790 7.80 -43.67 14.09
C PRO A 790 7.75 -42.36 14.90
N SER A 791 7.25 -41.28 14.29
CA SER A 791 7.09 -39.99 14.97
C SER A 791 5.94 -39.92 15.97
N TYR A 792 5.02 -40.90 15.94
CA TYR A 792 3.82 -40.90 16.78
C TYR A 792 4.14 -41.19 18.24
N GLU A 793 5.08 -42.10 18.53
CA GLU A 793 5.54 -42.35 19.90
C GLU A 793 6.08 -41.06 20.54
N ASN A 794 6.90 -40.31 19.79
CA ASN A 794 7.39 -39.01 20.24
C ASN A 794 6.25 -37.98 20.42
N PHE A 795 5.21 -38.03 19.58
CA PHE A 795 4.04 -37.18 19.75
C PHE A 795 3.29 -37.51 21.05
N ILE A 796 3.07 -38.78 21.35
CA ILE A 796 2.38 -39.22 22.57
C ILE A 796 3.15 -38.79 23.83
N LEU A 797 4.47 -38.95 23.85
CA LEU A 797 5.30 -38.56 25.00
C LEU A 797 5.51 -37.04 25.10
N HIS A 798 5.56 -36.33 23.96
CA HIS A 798 5.93 -34.92 23.88
C HIS A 798 5.03 -34.13 22.90
N PRO A 799 3.73 -33.99 23.17
CA PRO A 799 2.78 -33.38 22.24
C PRO A 799 2.99 -31.88 22.06
N GLU A 800 3.31 -31.13 23.13
CA GLU A 800 3.64 -29.71 23.06
C GLU A 800 4.86 -29.46 22.15
N TYR A 801 5.93 -30.22 22.38
CA TYR A 801 7.13 -30.14 21.56
C TYR A 801 6.83 -30.49 20.10
N THR A 802 6.01 -31.51 19.86
CA THR A 802 5.60 -31.91 18.50
C THR A 802 4.84 -30.79 17.79
N PHE A 803 3.92 -30.12 18.48
CA PHE A 803 3.21 -28.95 17.96
C PHE A 803 4.19 -27.83 17.60
N LEU A 804 5.05 -27.40 18.52
CA LEU A 804 6.04 -26.34 18.30
C LEU A 804 7.07 -26.70 17.21
N ALA A 805 7.48 -27.97 17.14
CA ALA A 805 8.37 -28.48 16.11
C ALA A 805 7.72 -28.56 14.72
N SER A 806 6.40 -28.47 14.64
CA SER A 806 5.66 -28.38 13.39
C SER A 806 5.51 -26.92 12.92
N LEU A 807 5.50 -25.94 13.83
CA LEU A 807 5.42 -24.51 13.51
C LEU A 807 6.71 -23.97 12.87
N PRO A 808 6.72 -22.75 12.29
CA PRO A 808 7.92 -22.12 11.75
C PRO A 808 9.08 -22.11 12.75
N THR A 809 10.31 -22.21 12.26
CA THR A 809 11.51 -22.09 13.10
C THR A 809 11.63 -20.70 13.72
N GLN A 810 12.51 -20.54 14.71
CA GLN A 810 12.77 -19.22 15.31
C GLN A 810 13.21 -18.19 14.27
N LEU A 811 14.04 -18.61 13.31
CA LEU A 811 14.51 -17.79 12.20
C LEU A 811 13.35 -17.37 11.29
N GLN A 812 12.50 -18.32 10.87
CA GLN A 812 11.35 -18.04 10.01
C GLN A 812 10.33 -17.11 10.69
N ALA A 813 10.00 -17.40 11.95
CA ALA A 813 9.11 -16.61 12.79
C ALA A 813 9.60 -15.16 12.91
N THR A 814 10.86 -15.00 13.32
CA THR A 814 11.46 -13.67 13.53
C THR A 814 11.49 -12.87 12.22
N LYS A 815 11.82 -13.49 11.08
CA LYS A 815 11.80 -12.80 9.78
C LYS A 815 10.40 -12.32 9.39
N VAL A 816 9.37 -13.15 9.56
CA VAL A 816 7.98 -12.81 9.22
C VAL A 816 7.45 -11.72 10.13
N MET A 817 7.65 -11.86 11.45
CA MET A 817 7.16 -10.89 12.43
C MET A 817 7.73 -9.50 12.15
N ALA A 818 9.01 -9.41 11.80
CA ALA A 818 9.65 -8.14 11.48
C ALA A 818 9.02 -7.48 10.23
N VAL A 819 8.66 -8.28 9.21
CA VAL A 819 7.95 -7.79 8.03
C VAL A 819 6.53 -7.37 8.40
N GLN A 820 5.76 -8.23 9.09
CA GLN A 820 4.39 -7.93 9.50
C GLN A 820 4.29 -6.66 10.35
N ASP A 821 5.21 -6.45 11.28
CA ASP A 821 5.30 -5.23 12.10
C ASP A 821 5.44 -3.98 11.21
N THR A 822 6.35 -4.05 10.24
CA THR A 822 6.53 -2.97 9.26
C THR A 822 5.27 -2.77 8.43
N LEU A 823 4.69 -3.84 7.87
CA LEU A 823 3.48 -3.75 7.03
C LEU A 823 2.26 -3.25 7.81
N SER A 824 2.21 -3.44 9.13
CA SER A 824 1.08 -3.01 9.97
C SER A 824 1.23 -1.60 10.54
N THR A 825 2.32 -0.89 10.22
CA THR A 825 2.61 0.43 10.79
C THR A 825 1.94 1.51 9.94
N HIS A 826 1.39 2.56 10.55
CA HIS A 826 1.00 3.79 9.85
C HIS A 826 2.12 4.82 9.85
N SER A 827 2.26 5.58 8.76
CA SER A 827 3.28 6.63 8.69
C SER A 827 2.85 7.91 9.38
N ALA A 828 3.84 8.73 9.76
CA ALA A 828 3.55 10.04 10.34
C ALA A 828 2.94 11.01 9.30
N ASP A 829 3.20 10.77 8.01
CA ASP A 829 2.61 11.50 6.88
C ASP A 829 1.46 10.73 6.21
N GLU A 830 0.84 9.76 6.89
CA GLU A 830 -0.26 9.01 6.32
C GLU A 830 -1.47 9.93 6.11
N GLU A 831 -2.13 9.79 4.95
CA GLU A 831 -3.33 10.53 4.61
C GLU A 831 -4.54 9.60 4.70
N TYR A 832 -5.42 9.89 5.66
CA TYR A 832 -6.60 9.06 5.93
C TYR A 832 -7.82 9.56 5.16
N MET A 833 -8.74 8.64 4.90
CA MET A 833 -9.95 8.92 4.11
C MET A 833 -10.85 10.00 4.72
N TYR A 834 -10.92 10.07 6.06
CA TYR A 834 -11.70 11.11 6.74
C TYR A 834 -11.13 12.52 6.57
N GLN A 835 -9.86 12.65 6.15
CA GLN A 835 -9.15 13.92 5.98
C GLN A 835 -9.23 14.46 4.54
N LEU A 836 -9.90 13.78 3.61
CA LEU A 836 -9.93 14.19 2.19
C LEU A 836 -10.35 15.65 2.00
N HIS A 837 -11.34 16.15 2.73
CA HIS A 837 -11.71 17.57 2.71
C HIS A 837 -10.54 18.48 3.09
N GLU A 838 -9.83 18.15 4.17
CA GLU A 838 -8.70 18.95 4.68
C GLU A 838 -7.51 18.94 3.72
N ILE A 839 -7.28 17.81 3.06
CA ILE A 839 -6.21 17.61 2.07
C ILE A 839 -6.52 18.35 0.77
N GLN A 840 -7.77 18.25 0.29
CA GLN A 840 -8.17 18.77 -1.02
C GLN A 840 -8.68 20.21 -1.00
N GLN A 841 -8.97 20.82 0.16
CA GLN A 841 -9.53 22.19 0.22
C GLN A 841 -8.65 23.26 -0.44
N PHE A 842 -7.33 23.05 -0.47
CA PHE A 842 -6.37 23.96 -1.14
C PHE A 842 -6.16 23.61 -2.61
N SER A 843 -6.71 22.46 -3.02
CA SER A 843 -6.54 21.88 -4.32
C SER A 843 -7.84 21.79 -5.16
N VAL A 844 -8.96 22.30 -4.64
CA VAL A 844 -10.26 22.26 -5.31
C VAL A 844 -10.87 23.64 -5.28
N ASN A 845 -11.12 24.22 -6.45
CA ASN A 845 -11.77 25.53 -6.58
C ASN A 845 -13.31 25.43 -6.67
N ASP A 846 -13.85 24.22 -6.79
CA ASP A 846 -15.28 23.98 -6.92
C ASP A 846 -15.97 23.87 -5.55
N HIS A 847 -16.82 24.85 -5.24
CA HIS A 847 -17.52 24.93 -3.95
C HIS A 847 -18.47 23.76 -3.68
N GLU A 848 -19.11 23.18 -4.71
CA GLU A 848 -20.01 22.03 -4.51
C GLU A 848 -19.20 20.78 -4.20
N ILE A 849 -18.06 20.58 -4.85
CA ILE A 849 -17.14 19.48 -4.51
C ILE A 849 -16.61 19.62 -3.08
N LEU A 850 -16.26 20.83 -2.64
CA LEU A 850 -15.84 21.05 -1.25
C LEU A 850 -16.94 20.68 -0.23
N LYS A 851 -18.21 20.96 -0.55
CA LYS A 851 -19.35 20.54 0.28
C LYS A 851 -19.51 19.01 0.30
N ILE A 852 -19.40 18.36 -0.86
CA ILE A 852 -19.46 16.90 -1.00
C ILE A 852 -18.38 16.24 -0.14
N LEU A 853 -17.13 16.70 -0.24
CA LEU A 853 -16.01 16.21 0.57
C LEU A 853 -16.24 16.42 2.08
N LYS A 854 -16.72 17.61 2.47
CA LYS A 854 -17.02 17.90 3.87
C LYS A 854 -18.09 16.97 4.44
N ARG A 855 -19.15 16.69 3.67
CA ARG A 855 -20.20 15.73 4.05
C ARG A 855 -19.64 14.32 4.17
N PHE A 856 -18.81 13.89 3.23
CA PHE A 856 -18.16 12.57 3.29
C PHE A 856 -17.27 12.42 4.54
N SER A 857 -16.40 13.40 4.80
CA SER A 857 -15.56 13.45 6.01
C SER A 857 -16.39 13.42 7.30
N ALA A 858 -17.51 14.16 7.35
CA ALA A 858 -18.42 14.13 8.49
C ALA A 858 -19.07 12.75 8.65
N LYS A 859 -19.50 12.13 7.54
CA LYS A 859 -20.13 10.81 7.57
C LYS A 859 -19.21 9.72 8.10
N LEU A 860 -17.92 9.75 7.74
CA LEU A 860 -16.93 8.82 8.28
C LEU A 860 -16.76 8.97 9.80
N LYS A 861 -16.81 10.19 10.34
CA LYS A 861 -16.77 10.42 11.79
C LYS A 861 -18.01 9.83 12.50
N GLU A 862 -19.20 9.98 11.92
CA GLU A 862 -20.42 9.32 12.44
C GLU A 862 -20.31 7.78 12.42
N ILE A 863 -19.70 7.23 11.37
CA ILE A 863 -19.47 5.79 11.25
C ILE A 863 -18.50 5.31 12.33
N GLU A 864 -17.42 6.05 12.60
CA GLU A 864 -16.51 5.78 13.71
C GLU A 864 -17.25 5.67 15.05
N ASP A 865 -18.13 6.63 15.34
CA ASP A 865 -18.95 6.61 16.56
C ASP A 865 -19.86 5.38 16.62
N THR A 866 -20.46 5.01 15.48
CA THR A 866 -21.31 3.81 15.35
C THR A 866 -20.51 2.53 15.64
N ILE A 867 -19.32 2.40 15.05
CA ILE A 867 -18.44 1.23 15.27
C ILE A 867 -18.00 1.17 16.73
N ASN A 868 -17.62 2.31 17.32
CA ASN A 868 -17.25 2.40 18.73
C ASN A 868 -18.40 1.99 19.67
N GLN A 869 -19.65 2.33 19.34
CA GLN A 869 -20.82 1.87 20.09
C GLN A 869 -21.02 0.36 19.94
N ARG A 870 -20.92 -0.17 18.71
CA ARG A 870 -20.99 -1.63 18.46
C ARG A 870 -19.92 -2.40 19.23
N ASN A 871 -18.69 -1.90 19.27
CA ASN A 871 -17.60 -2.52 20.01
C ASN A 871 -17.81 -2.56 21.53
N LYS A 872 -18.69 -1.70 22.07
CA LYS A 872 -19.08 -1.68 23.49
C LYS A 872 -20.35 -2.47 23.78
N ASP A 873 -21.10 -2.87 22.75
CA ASP A 873 -22.35 -3.62 22.92
C ASP A 873 -22.07 -5.10 23.22
N ILE A 874 -22.32 -5.51 24.46
CA ILE A 874 -22.09 -6.88 24.93
C ILE A 874 -22.93 -7.95 24.23
N ARG A 875 -23.96 -7.54 23.47
CA ARG A 875 -24.78 -8.45 22.66
C ARG A 875 -24.05 -8.87 21.38
N LEU A 876 -23.10 -8.06 20.90
CA LEU A 876 -22.30 -8.28 19.69
C LEU A 876 -20.99 -9.02 20.05
N LYS A 877 -21.11 -10.34 20.23
CA LYS A 877 -20.07 -11.21 20.80
C LYS A 877 -18.85 -11.45 19.89
N ASN A 878 -18.97 -11.21 18.58
CA ASN A 878 -17.88 -11.43 17.63
C ASN A 878 -16.91 -10.23 17.57
N ARG A 879 -17.27 -9.11 18.20
CA ARG A 879 -16.53 -7.83 18.14
C ARG A 879 -15.50 -7.64 19.23
N SER A 880 -15.87 -7.96 20.47
CA SER A 880 -15.04 -7.73 21.66
C SER A 880 -15.49 -8.65 22.80
N GLY A 881 -14.70 -8.72 23.87
CA GLY A 881 -15.02 -9.55 25.03
C GLY A 881 -13.84 -9.74 25.98
N ALA A 882 -14.00 -10.63 26.96
CA ALA A 882 -12.92 -10.97 27.89
C ALA A 882 -11.70 -11.51 27.13
N GLY A 883 -10.59 -10.77 27.21
CA GLY A 883 -9.35 -11.12 26.49
C GLY A 883 -9.34 -10.80 24.99
N VAL A 884 -10.49 -10.43 24.39
CA VAL A 884 -10.61 -10.17 22.94
C VAL A 884 -10.47 -8.66 22.67
N PRO A 885 -9.53 -8.23 21.81
CA PRO A 885 -9.45 -6.83 21.41
C PRO A 885 -10.69 -6.44 20.57
N PRO A 886 -11.20 -5.20 20.70
CA PRO A 886 -12.30 -4.73 19.85
C PRO A 886 -11.90 -4.76 18.36
N TYR A 887 -12.89 -5.00 17.49
CA TYR A 887 -12.68 -4.92 16.04
C TYR A 887 -12.62 -3.44 15.60
N GLU A 888 -11.41 -2.96 15.32
CA GLU A 888 -11.14 -1.55 15.00
C GLU A 888 -10.50 -1.32 13.62
N LEU A 889 -10.28 -2.39 12.84
CA LEU A 889 -9.60 -2.33 11.53
C LEU A 889 -10.32 -1.46 10.49
N LEU A 890 -11.61 -1.17 10.69
CA LEU A 890 -12.42 -0.29 9.85
C LEU A 890 -12.82 1.02 10.55
N LEU A 891 -12.16 1.38 11.66
CA LEU A 891 -12.26 2.75 12.17
C LEU A 891 -11.53 3.71 11.22
N PRO A 892 -12.17 4.79 10.75
CA PRO A 892 -11.54 5.74 9.84
C PRO A 892 -10.29 6.42 10.39
N THR A 893 -10.24 6.76 11.69
CA THR A 893 -9.12 7.52 12.27
C THR A 893 -8.02 6.65 12.87
N SER A 894 -6.77 7.09 12.75
CA SER A 894 -5.59 6.49 13.39
C SER A 894 -4.47 7.52 13.53
N GLY A 895 -3.43 7.16 14.26
CA GLY A 895 -2.15 7.86 14.35
C GLY A 895 -1.00 6.99 13.82
N PRO A 896 0.25 7.49 13.83
CA PRO A 896 1.39 6.69 13.40
C PRO A 896 1.64 5.48 14.31
N GLY A 897 2.22 4.41 13.76
CA GLY A 897 2.54 3.18 14.50
C GLY A 897 1.64 1.99 14.17
N VAL A 898 1.84 0.86 14.88
CA VAL A 898 1.01 -0.35 14.74
C VAL A 898 -0.23 -0.21 15.62
N THR A 899 -1.33 0.27 15.05
CA THR A 899 -2.53 0.65 15.83
C THR A 899 -3.70 -0.32 15.69
N CYS A 900 -3.72 -1.18 14.65
CA CYS A 900 -4.86 -2.06 14.32
C CYS A 900 -6.16 -1.29 13.99
N ARG A 901 -6.04 -0.06 13.47
CA ARG A 901 -7.15 0.82 13.10
C ARG A 901 -6.69 1.89 12.09
N GLY A 902 -7.63 2.58 11.44
CA GLY A 902 -7.34 3.64 10.48
C GLY A 902 -7.53 3.18 9.05
N ILE A 903 -8.17 4.02 8.24
CA ILE A 903 -8.37 3.76 6.81
C ILE A 903 -7.60 4.82 6.01
N PRO A 904 -6.39 4.51 5.52
CA PRO A 904 -5.67 5.34 4.56
C PRO A 904 -6.46 5.53 3.27
N ASN A 905 -6.12 6.55 2.50
CA ASN A 905 -6.72 6.76 1.17
C ASN A 905 -6.32 5.67 0.16
N SER A 906 -5.13 5.10 0.29
CA SER A 906 -4.52 4.23 -0.70
C SER A 906 -3.81 3.04 -0.08
N ILE A 907 -3.26 2.18 -0.95
CA ILE A 907 -2.38 1.08 -0.60
C ILE A 907 -0.98 1.68 -0.33
N SER A 908 -0.82 2.31 0.83
CA SER A 908 0.36 3.10 1.22
C SER A 908 1.20 2.46 2.31
N ILE A 909 0.69 1.41 2.96
CA ILE A 909 1.39 0.25 3.51
C ILE A 909 0.40 -0.62 4.25
#